data_AF-A0A8T1UK99-F1
#
_entry.id   AF-A0A8T1UK99-F1
#
_cell.length_a   1.000
_cell.length_b   1.000
_cell.length_c   1.000
_cell.angle_alpha   90.00
_cell.angle_beta   90.00
_cell.angle_gamma   90.00
#
_symmetry.space_group_name_H-M   'P 1'
#
loop_
_entity.id
_entity.type
_entity.pdbx_description
1 polymer ?
#
loop_
_entity_poly.entity_id
_entity_poly.type
_entity_poly.pdbx_seq_one_letter_code
_entity_poly.pdbx_strand_id
1 'polypeptide(L)'
;MPVSFLPPGADGALVDVDLEIVSAKGITAGDYLGLGAALKGSLSSSDAYVTIEIDGKLVAWTRPIFDTLEPEWNEKFFFKNVQQNSTFKLTLFDKDIDADDELGAAQFNTIHTIYDTETTFDLPITLQENKAGTINVKVNCHKVDADEFAVVQEVGPVRHSVHSSFTAGLLTMLTSKDDRLESLAYRVQLHNIPQFLPTDNEWNKNYPTIQRIFSLDYPESPVLRQAIMTQHAVIYQHGEERTKYGSIASPDDFFELVHNGRRSDKPVLFTYAITSKGWYFSETGAAFFKDMLSKHMLHSGAAFSVKYAGEFHIEQTNDDTLKLVIDNNSGTYAPPQEQLPQLQALMESNFPGIICEALDRDDEALIEAQFSAMGQAPSSAKGGLPALTHSTPTLFPLPSDESDLPENAVLDVELEIVSAKNIIAGDYLGVTALLKGQLSSSDAYAVIEVDGQIVAWTHPVFSTLEPVWNEKFFFKNVRPDSLCKLYLFDKDVNADDELGETQFTAANTDGAESTFELAISLNGRRAGTIVVKVKSFPVEPMRRVLFHEYGPVRYSVHSSVTAGLMTMSTSNEARIESLAYHIQLHNIPQFLPTEHEWNKDYPTIQRIFSPEYPGSPVLRQAIMTQHAVIYTHGPMNTKYGSISSPIEFFKLIHDGRRQGKPVLFTYVITKNGWYFSETGAAFFKDMLSKHMLHSGAAFSVLYAGEFRVDNYLFGEPKLVIDNDSGTYAPPKEDLPQLKALIENNFPGMTVEALDRENEDQQKTRKEILESWM
;
A
#
# COMPACT_ATOMS: atom_id res chain seq x y z
N MET A 1 34.57 20.17 -59.80
CA MET A 1 33.55 21.18 -59.44
C MET A 1 32.49 20.45 -58.64
N PRO A 2 32.46 20.57 -57.30
CA PRO A 2 31.37 20.02 -56.50
C PRO A 2 30.09 20.80 -56.81
N VAL A 3 29.00 20.08 -57.06
CA VAL A 3 27.65 20.67 -57.11
C VAL A 3 27.30 21.03 -55.67
N SER A 4 27.13 22.33 -55.43
CA SER A 4 26.69 22.88 -54.16
C SER A 4 25.26 22.44 -53.87
N PHE A 5 25.06 21.65 -52.82
CA PHE A 5 23.76 21.57 -52.16
C PHE A 5 23.71 22.68 -51.10
N LEU A 6 22.61 23.43 -51.10
CA LEU A 6 22.37 24.61 -50.28
C LEU A 6 22.48 24.31 -48.77
N PRO A 7 22.85 25.30 -47.93
CA PRO A 7 22.78 25.17 -46.48
C PRO A 7 21.31 25.10 -45.98
N PRO A 8 21.08 24.57 -44.76
CA PRO A 8 19.75 24.24 -44.26
C PRO A 8 18.97 25.50 -43.84
N GLY A 9 17.76 25.64 -44.38
CA GLY A 9 16.77 26.64 -43.98
C GLY A 9 15.97 27.19 -45.16
N ALA A 10 14.64 27.08 -45.08
CA ALA A 10 13.62 27.57 -46.03
C ALA A 10 13.25 26.63 -47.20
N ASP A 11 12.49 25.60 -46.87
CA ASP A 11 11.15 25.37 -47.44
C ASP A 11 10.37 24.62 -46.36
N GLY A 12 9.60 25.35 -45.55
CA GLY A 12 8.84 24.83 -44.40
C GLY A 12 7.62 24.03 -44.83
N ALA A 13 7.85 22.92 -45.53
CA ALA A 13 6.78 22.00 -45.88
C ALA A 13 6.38 21.22 -44.62
N LEU A 14 5.11 21.39 -44.25
CA LEU A 14 4.47 20.62 -43.20
C LEU A 14 3.88 19.34 -43.81
N VAL A 15 3.87 18.28 -43.01
CA VAL A 15 3.26 17.01 -43.37
C VAL A 15 2.33 16.54 -42.26
N ASP A 16 1.20 15.97 -42.63
CA ASP A 16 0.38 15.16 -41.75
C ASP A 16 0.93 13.72 -41.80
N VAL A 17 1.14 13.10 -40.63
CA VAL A 17 1.77 11.80 -40.48
C VAL A 17 0.79 10.80 -39.89
N ASP A 18 0.49 9.75 -40.65
CA ASP A 18 -0.25 8.58 -40.20
C ASP A 18 0.77 7.49 -39.82
N LEU A 19 0.91 7.20 -38.53
CA LEU A 19 1.83 6.18 -38.01
C LEU A 19 1.03 4.99 -37.46
N GLU A 20 1.29 3.80 -37.98
CA GLU A 20 0.81 2.53 -37.41
C GLU A 20 1.98 1.76 -36.81
N ILE A 21 1.93 1.52 -35.49
CA ILE A 21 2.87 0.62 -34.81
C ILE A 21 2.27 -0.79 -34.85
N VAL A 22 2.85 -1.66 -35.68
CA VAL A 22 2.30 -2.97 -35.99
C VAL A 22 2.71 -3.98 -34.93
N SER A 23 4.02 -4.23 -34.77
CA SER A 23 4.55 -5.23 -33.86
C SER A 23 6.03 -5.02 -33.53
N ALA A 24 6.58 -5.70 -32.54
CA ALA A 24 8.03 -5.82 -32.34
C ALA A 24 8.43 -7.30 -32.23
N LYS A 25 9.66 -7.62 -32.63
CA LYS A 25 10.20 -9.00 -32.63
C LYS A 25 11.68 -9.04 -32.29
N GLY A 26 12.12 -10.19 -31.80
CA GLY A 26 13.53 -10.44 -31.47
C GLY A 26 14.06 -9.51 -30.38
N ILE A 27 13.18 -9.12 -29.45
CA ILE A 27 13.52 -8.26 -28.33
C ILE A 27 14.50 -9.03 -27.43
N THR A 28 15.67 -8.45 -27.19
CA THR A 28 16.66 -9.06 -26.28
C THR A 28 16.12 -8.97 -24.87
N ALA A 29 15.80 -10.12 -24.25
CA ALA A 29 15.51 -10.18 -22.83
C ALA A 29 16.72 -9.62 -22.07
N GLY A 30 16.53 -8.52 -21.34
CA GLY A 30 17.53 -8.11 -20.36
C GLY A 30 17.69 -9.21 -19.30
N ASP A 31 18.85 -9.27 -18.64
CA ASP A 31 19.04 -10.12 -17.46
C ASP A 31 18.12 -9.62 -16.33
N TYR A 32 16.85 -10.04 -16.32
CA TYR A 32 15.90 -9.61 -15.29
C TYR A 32 15.07 -10.76 -14.72
N LEU A 33 15.18 -10.86 -13.39
CA LEU A 33 14.38 -11.67 -12.48
C LEU A 33 13.06 -10.94 -12.19
N GLY A 34 12.09 -11.05 -13.10
CA GLY A 34 10.69 -10.76 -12.80
C GLY A 34 10.02 -11.97 -12.14
N LEU A 35 9.43 -11.82 -10.95
CA LEU A 35 8.72 -12.88 -10.22
C LEU A 35 7.64 -13.59 -11.06
N GLY A 36 7.04 -12.92 -12.05
CA GLY A 36 5.98 -13.47 -12.89
C GLY A 36 6.46 -14.58 -13.84
N ALA A 37 7.63 -14.40 -14.46
CA ALA A 37 8.17 -15.35 -15.44
C ALA A 37 8.72 -16.64 -14.78
N ALA A 38 9.21 -16.55 -13.54
CA ALA A 38 9.71 -17.70 -12.80
C ALA A 38 8.59 -18.71 -12.42
N LEU A 39 7.34 -18.25 -12.31
CA LEU A 39 6.20 -19.05 -11.91
C LEU A 39 5.49 -19.77 -13.07
N LYS A 40 5.73 -19.38 -14.33
CA LYS A 40 5.09 -19.98 -15.52
C LYS A 40 5.95 -21.00 -16.27
N GLY A 41 7.23 -21.19 -15.89
CA GLY A 41 8.11 -22.17 -16.56
C GLY A 41 8.54 -21.78 -17.98
N SER A 42 8.28 -20.54 -18.39
CA SER A 42 8.69 -19.94 -19.65
C SER A 42 9.64 -18.78 -19.35
N LEU A 43 10.92 -18.96 -19.68
CA LEU A 43 11.94 -17.92 -19.56
C LEU A 43 11.64 -16.81 -20.57
N SER A 44 11.46 -15.58 -20.07
CA SER A 44 11.24 -14.30 -20.77
C SER A 44 9.84 -14.05 -21.35
N SER A 45 9.04 -13.30 -20.60
CA SER A 45 7.88 -12.57 -21.11
C SER A 45 8.01 -11.12 -20.62
N SER A 46 7.68 -10.14 -21.48
CA SER A 46 7.74 -8.70 -21.19
C SER A 46 6.35 -8.10 -21.42
N ASP A 47 5.99 -7.11 -20.61
CA ASP A 47 4.78 -6.30 -20.72
C ASP A 47 5.07 -5.07 -21.58
N ALA A 48 5.20 -5.29 -22.88
CA ALA A 48 5.78 -4.32 -23.78
C ALA A 48 4.81 -3.20 -24.19
N TYR A 49 5.26 -1.94 -24.13
CA TYR A 49 4.61 -0.79 -24.77
C TYR A 49 5.63 0.16 -25.40
N VAL A 50 5.18 1.01 -26.33
CA VAL A 50 6.04 1.93 -27.07
C VAL A 50 5.66 3.38 -26.78
N THR A 51 6.63 4.22 -26.44
CA THR A 51 6.47 5.68 -26.42
C THR A 51 6.91 6.30 -27.74
N ILE A 52 6.25 7.40 -28.12
CA ILE A 52 6.49 8.14 -29.35
C ILE A 52 6.97 9.54 -28.98
N GLU A 53 8.19 9.87 -29.38
CA GLU A 53 8.77 11.21 -29.26
C GLU A 53 8.97 11.81 -30.65
N ILE A 54 8.56 13.08 -30.83
CA ILE A 54 8.85 13.87 -32.03
C ILE A 54 9.79 14.99 -31.62
N ASP A 55 10.99 15.02 -32.20
CA ASP A 55 12.04 16.01 -31.91
C ASP A 55 12.33 16.16 -30.41
N GLY A 56 12.33 15.01 -29.70
CA GLY A 56 12.60 14.91 -28.26
C GLY A 56 11.41 15.26 -27.35
N LYS A 57 10.24 15.53 -27.91
CA LYS A 57 9.00 15.75 -27.14
C LYS A 57 8.13 14.50 -27.16
N LEU A 58 7.84 13.95 -25.98
CA LEU A 58 6.87 12.85 -25.84
C LEU A 58 5.48 13.32 -26.30
N VAL A 59 4.91 12.63 -27.29
CA VAL A 59 3.62 12.98 -27.87
C VAL A 59 2.55 11.92 -27.64
N ALA A 60 2.90 10.62 -27.62
CA ALA A 60 1.94 9.54 -27.47
C ALA A 60 2.59 8.22 -27.00
N TRP A 61 1.79 7.19 -26.69
CA TRP A 61 2.27 5.83 -26.40
C TRP A 61 1.20 4.77 -26.72
N THR A 62 1.62 3.52 -26.93
CA THR A 62 0.72 2.37 -27.20
C THR A 62 0.14 1.75 -25.93
N ARG A 63 -0.85 0.86 -26.06
CA ARG A 63 -1.28 -0.01 -24.94
C ARG A 63 -0.17 -1.02 -24.61
N PRO A 64 -0.02 -1.45 -23.35
CA PRO A 64 0.84 -2.57 -23.04
C PRO A 64 0.25 -3.87 -23.59
N ILE A 65 1.12 -4.73 -24.10
CA ILE A 65 0.79 -6.11 -24.44
C ILE A 65 1.58 -6.99 -23.49
N PHE A 66 0.84 -7.73 -22.68
CA PHE A 66 1.41 -8.50 -21.59
C PHE A 66 2.01 -9.81 -22.09
N ASP A 67 2.96 -10.31 -21.31
CA ASP A 67 3.46 -11.67 -21.41
C ASP A 67 3.99 -12.07 -22.80
N THR A 68 4.64 -11.16 -23.55
CA THR A 68 5.17 -11.49 -24.88
C THR A 68 6.45 -10.73 -25.26
N LEU A 69 7.38 -11.44 -25.91
CA LEU A 69 8.53 -10.84 -26.60
C LEU A 69 8.26 -10.56 -28.09
N GLU A 70 7.04 -10.86 -28.54
CA GLU A 70 6.55 -10.55 -29.89
C GLU A 70 5.22 -9.79 -29.80
N PRO A 71 5.20 -8.57 -29.21
CA PRO A 71 3.97 -7.79 -29.07
C PRO A 71 3.42 -7.33 -30.44
N GLU A 72 2.10 -7.45 -30.63
CA GLU A 72 1.36 -6.98 -31.82
C GLU A 72 0.31 -5.92 -31.44
N TRP A 73 0.65 -4.64 -31.60
CA TRP A 73 -0.22 -3.52 -31.24
C TRP A 73 -1.28 -3.23 -32.30
N ASN A 74 -0.86 -3.15 -33.57
CA ASN A 74 -1.69 -2.66 -34.69
C ASN A 74 -2.35 -1.30 -34.38
N GLU A 75 -1.62 -0.42 -33.69
CA GLU A 75 -2.14 0.85 -33.20
C GLU A 75 -1.79 2.02 -34.12
N LYS A 76 -2.80 2.83 -34.45
CA LYS A 76 -2.67 4.00 -35.34
C LYS A 76 -2.61 5.30 -34.56
N PHE A 77 -1.78 6.22 -35.03
CA PHE A 77 -1.56 7.56 -34.51
C PHE A 77 -1.59 8.55 -35.67
N PHE A 78 -2.22 9.71 -35.47
CA PHE A 78 -2.33 10.75 -36.48
C PHE A 78 -1.73 12.04 -35.94
N PHE A 79 -0.71 12.56 -36.62
CA PHE A 79 -0.04 13.80 -36.24
C PHE A 79 -0.20 14.83 -37.34
N LYS A 80 -0.75 15.99 -37.00
CA LYS A 80 -0.88 17.11 -37.94
C LYS A 80 0.27 18.10 -37.80
N ASN A 81 0.58 18.78 -38.90
CA ASN A 81 1.57 19.87 -38.96
C ASN A 81 2.97 19.46 -38.47
N VAL A 82 3.43 18.26 -38.84
CA VAL A 82 4.79 17.79 -38.54
C VAL A 82 5.77 18.43 -39.52
N GLN A 83 6.96 18.84 -39.05
CA GLN A 83 7.99 19.35 -39.95
C GLN A 83 8.50 18.21 -40.83
N GLN A 84 8.72 18.47 -42.13
CA GLN A 84 9.19 17.44 -43.07
C GLN A 84 10.57 16.85 -42.71
N ASN A 85 11.32 17.44 -41.77
CA ASN A 85 12.59 16.92 -41.27
C ASN A 85 12.55 16.47 -39.79
N SER A 86 11.37 16.36 -39.18
CA SER A 86 11.22 15.89 -37.81
C SER A 86 11.68 14.45 -37.63
N THR A 87 12.26 14.17 -36.47
CA THR A 87 12.72 12.84 -36.07
C THR A 87 11.72 12.21 -35.10
N PHE A 88 11.22 11.03 -35.48
CA PHE A 88 10.43 10.19 -34.61
C PHE A 88 11.34 9.21 -33.89
N LYS A 89 11.28 9.19 -32.57
CA LYS A 89 11.92 8.18 -31.73
C LYS A 89 10.84 7.33 -31.07
N LEU A 90 10.91 6.02 -31.29
CA LEU A 90 10.03 5.00 -30.75
C LEU A 90 10.81 4.24 -29.68
N THR A 91 10.47 4.45 -28.41
CA THR A 91 11.18 3.79 -27.31
C THR A 91 10.30 2.68 -26.75
N LEU A 92 10.83 1.46 -26.74
CA LEU A 92 10.17 0.27 -26.22
C LEU A 92 10.47 0.13 -24.73
N PHE A 93 9.44 -0.08 -23.93
CA PHE A 93 9.54 -0.26 -22.49
C PHE A 93 8.89 -1.57 -22.05
N ASP A 94 9.46 -2.18 -21.02
CA ASP A 94 8.82 -3.21 -20.20
C ASP A 94 8.03 -2.54 -19.09
N LYS A 95 6.78 -2.96 -18.89
CA LYS A 95 5.91 -2.33 -17.91
C LYS A 95 6.05 -3.00 -16.55
N ASP A 96 6.62 -2.30 -15.59
CA ASP A 96 6.87 -2.80 -14.25
C ASP A 96 6.03 -2.07 -13.18
N ILE A 97 5.95 -2.67 -11.99
CA ILE A 97 5.19 -2.13 -10.85
C ILE A 97 5.81 -0.83 -10.32
N ASP A 98 7.14 -0.70 -10.38
CA ASP A 98 7.88 0.38 -9.73
C ASP A 98 8.42 1.41 -10.73
N ALA A 99 9.11 0.97 -11.80
CA ALA A 99 9.62 1.82 -12.87
C ALA A 99 9.81 1.02 -14.16
N ASP A 100 9.26 1.51 -15.27
CA ASP A 100 9.32 0.84 -16.57
C ASP A 100 10.76 0.78 -17.12
N ASP A 101 11.25 -0.41 -17.47
CA ASP A 101 12.61 -0.63 -17.98
C ASP A 101 12.69 -0.40 -19.50
N GLU A 102 13.65 0.40 -19.98
CA GLU A 102 13.85 0.64 -21.41
C GLU A 102 14.47 -0.59 -22.10
N LEU A 103 13.73 -1.18 -23.04
CA LEU A 103 14.15 -2.33 -23.85
C LEU A 103 14.92 -1.90 -25.11
N GLY A 104 14.86 -0.61 -25.45
CA GLY A 104 15.63 0.04 -26.49
C GLY A 104 14.80 0.99 -27.34
N ALA A 105 15.46 1.72 -28.22
CA ALA A 105 14.82 2.71 -29.08
C ALA A 105 15.08 2.46 -30.56
N ALA A 106 14.09 2.78 -31.38
CA ALA A 106 14.17 2.88 -32.83
C ALA A 106 13.88 4.33 -33.25
N GLN A 107 14.41 4.76 -34.40
CA GLN A 107 14.14 6.10 -34.90
C GLN A 107 14.01 6.14 -36.42
N PHE A 108 13.19 7.06 -36.91
CA PHE A 108 13.09 7.38 -38.33
C PHE A 108 12.90 8.89 -38.53
N ASN A 109 13.22 9.39 -39.73
CA ASN A 109 13.03 10.79 -40.09
C ASN A 109 12.01 10.91 -41.21
N THR A 110 11.10 11.89 -41.11
CA THR A 110 10.00 12.12 -42.06
C THR A 110 10.50 12.48 -43.47
N ILE A 111 11.74 12.93 -43.63
CA ILE A 111 12.31 13.23 -44.95
C ILE A 111 12.61 11.96 -45.77
N HIS A 112 12.76 10.82 -45.10
CA HIS A 112 13.12 9.54 -45.69
C HIS A 112 11.94 8.56 -45.77
N THR A 113 10.75 8.96 -45.30
CA THR A 113 9.53 8.15 -45.40
C THR A 113 8.86 8.30 -46.76
N ILE A 114 8.38 7.19 -47.32
CA ILE A 114 7.78 7.13 -48.65
C ILE A 114 6.33 7.63 -48.58
N TYR A 115 5.97 8.55 -49.46
CA TYR A 115 4.59 9.00 -49.66
C TYR A 115 3.76 7.85 -50.24
N ASP A 116 2.62 7.52 -49.61
CA ASP A 116 1.58 6.65 -50.17
C ASP A 116 1.92 5.14 -50.27
N THR A 117 2.37 4.53 -49.17
CA THR A 117 2.46 3.06 -49.09
C THR A 117 1.88 2.52 -47.79
N GLU A 118 0.93 1.58 -47.85
CA GLU A 118 0.54 0.70 -46.73
C GLU A 118 1.65 -0.32 -46.36
N THR A 119 2.86 -0.14 -46.89
CA THR A 119 3.97 -1.08 -46.75
C THR A 119 4.59 -0.94 -45.37
N THR A 120 4.58 -2.03 -44.61
CA THR A 120 5.30 -2.15 -43.34
C THR A 120 6.81 -2.08 -43.58
N PHE A 121 7.52 -1.35 -42.73
CA PHE A 121 8.98 -1.33 -42.72
C PHE A 121 9.55 -1.62 -41.33
N ASP A 122 10.72 -2.26 -41.34
CA ASP A 122 11.44 -2.72 -40.16
C ASP A 122 12.42 -1.65 -39.69
N LEU A 123 12.26 -1.18 -38.46
CA LEU A 123 13.22 -0.30 -37.80
C LEU A 123 14.02 -1.10 -36.75
N PRO A 124 15.36 -1.04 -36.77
CA PRO A 124 16.17 -1.71 -35.77
C PRO A 124 16.00 -1.03 -34.40
N ILE A 125 15.74 -1.83 -33.37
CA ILE A 125 15.76 -1.37 -31.99
C ILE A 125 17.20 -1.48 -31.48
N THR A 126 17.71 -0.41 -30.88
CA THR A 126 19.05 -0.36 -30.29
C THR A 126 18.98 0.03 -28.83
N LEU A 127 19.73 -0.69 -27.98
CA LEU A 127 19.92 -0.39 -26.56
C LEU A 127 21.43 -0.34 -26.29
N GLN A 128 21.94 0.78 -25.78
CA GLN A 128 23.39 0.98 -25.54
C GLN A 128 24.27 0.58 -26.75
N GLU A 129 23.86 1.00 -27.95
CA GLU A 129 24.50 0.69 -29.24
C GLU A 129 24.46 -0.80 -29.69
N ASN A 130 23.87 -1.69 -28.90
CA ASN A 130 23.66 -3.09 -29.26
C ASN A 130 22.31 -3.29 -29.96
N LYS A 131 22.25 -4.24 -30.89
CA LYS A 131 20.99 -4.65 -31.52
C LYS A 131 20.10 -5.32 -30.48
N ALA A 132 18.95 -4.71 -30.20
CA ALA A 132 18.01 -5.12 -29.14
C ALA A 132 16.66 -5.61 -29.68
N GLY A 133 16.45 -5.59 -31.00
CA GLY A 133 15.25 -6.13 -31.63
C GLY A 133 14.90 -5.43 -32.94
N THR A 134 13.66 -5.58 -33.40
CA THR A 134 13.12 -4.89 -34.58
C THR A 134 11.66 -4.53 -34.34
N ILE A 135 11.29 -3.28 -34.62
CA ILE A 135 9.91 -2.80 -34.58
C ILE A 135 9.38 -2.62 -36.01
N ASN A 136 8.14 -3.04 -36.24
CA ASN A 136 7.45 -2.99 -37.52
C ASN A 136 6.46 -1.83 -37.47
N VAL A 137 6.60 -0.89 -38.40
CA VAL A 137 5.72 0.28 -38.49
C VAL A 137 5.24 0.51 -39.92
N LYS A 138 4.11 1.19 -40.09
CA LYS A 138 3.70 1.81 -41.36
C LYS A 138 3.64 3.31 -41.13
N VAL A 139 4.18 4.08 -42.06
CA VAL A 139 4.15 5.54 -42.00
C VAL A 139 3.70 6.07 -43.33
N ASN A 140 2.64 6.86 -43.32
CA ASN A 140 2.19 7.62 -44.47
C ASN A 140 2.30 9.11 -44.15
N CYS A 141 2.84 9.89 -45.08
CA CYS A 141 3.00 11.33 -44.93
C CYS A 141 2.21 12.03 -46.03
N HIS A 142 1.35 12.98 -45.67
CA HIS A 142 0.59 13.80 -46.61
C HIS A 142 1.09 15.23 -46.53
N LYS A 143 1.50 15.82 -47.64
CA LYS A 143 1.92 17.24 -47.64
C LYS A 143 0.73 18.14 -47.37
N VAL A 144 0.95 19.15 -46.53
CA VAL A 144 -0.04 20.16 -46.19
C VAL A 144 0.51 21.55 -46.49
N ASP A 145 -0.30 22.36 -47.17
CA ASP A 145 -0.07 23.81 -47.25
C ASP A 145 -0.60 24.44 -45.96
N ALA A 146 0.22 24.43 -44.91
CA ALA A 146 -0.12 25.00 -43.62
C ALA A 146 0.69 26.28 -43.33
N ASP A 147 0.13 27.13 -42.47
CA ASP A 147 0.73 28.39 -42.02
C ASP A 147 2.08 28.13 -41.32
N GLU A 148 3.07 29.00 -41.54
CA GLU A 148 4.46 28.86 -41.03
C GLU A 148 4.51 28.79 -39.49
N PHE A 149 3.41 29.13 -38.81
CA PHE A 149 3.22 29.08 -37.36
C PHE A 149 2.45 27.85 -36.85
N ALA A 150 2.13 26.87 -37.70
CA ALA A 150 1.39 25.69 -37.27
C ALA A 150 2.22 24.79 -36.33
N VAL A 151 1.60 24.36 -35.23
CA VAL A 151 2.21 23.50 -34.20
C VAL A 151 1.79 22.06 -34.42
N VAL A 152 2.70 21.12 -34.14
CA VAL A 152 2.42 19.68 -34.17
C VAL A 152 1.27 19.33 -33.22
N GLN A 153 0.28 18.59 -33.71
CA GLN A 153 -0.88 18.14 -32.92
C GLN A 153 -1.10 16.64 -33.11
N GLU A 154 -1.20 15.89 -32.02
CA GLU A 154 -1.80 14.55 -32.08
C GLU A 154 -3.32 14.72 -32.22
N VAL A 155 -3.93 13.98 -33.14
CA VAL A 155 -5.37 13.97 -33.39
C VAL A 155 -5.85 12.53 -33.58
N GLY A 156 -7.16 12.33 -33.59
CA GLY A 156 -7.79 11.02 -33.83
C GLY A 156 -8.48 10.49 -32.59
N PRO A 157 -8.76 9.17 -32.53
CA PRO A 157 -9.49 8.57 -31.43
C PRO A 157 -8.71 8.68 -30.11
N VAL A 158 -9.38 9.18 -29.07
CA VAL A 158 -8.81 9.31 -27.74
C VAL A 158 -8.73 7.95 -27.08
N ARG A 159 -7.56 7.55 -26.62
CA ARG A 159 -7.38 6.24 -25.96
C ARG A 159 -7.84 6.28 -24.52
N HIS A 160 -8.40 5.17 -24.03
CA HIS A 160 -8.73 5.03 -22.63
C HIS A 160 -8.37 3.65 -22.08
N SER A 161 -8.20 3.58 -20.77
CA SER A 161 -8.17 2.36 -20.00
C SER A 161 -9.11 2.46 -18.81
N VAL A 162 -9.90 1.40 -18.59
CA VAL A 162 -10.78 1.25 -17.43
C VAL A 162 -10.20 0.15 -16.55
N HIS A 163 -9.89 0.52 -15.31
CA HIS A 163 -9.29 -0.35 -14.31
C HIS A 163 -10.36 -0.76 -13.31
N SER A 164 -10.50 -2.07 -13.11
CA SER A 164 -11.41 -2.65 -12.13
C SER A 164 -10.63 -3.30 -10.99
N SER A 165 -11.08 -3.08 -9.76
CA SER A 165 -10.38 -3.51 -8.54
C SER A 165 -11.23 -4.45 -7.67
N PHE A 166 -11.50 -5.70 -8.11
CA PHE A 166 -11.75 -6.78 -7.14
C PHE A 166 -11.65 -8.19 -7.75
N THR A 167 -11.03 -9.10 -6.98
CA THR A 167 -11.05 -10.58 -7.06
C THR A 167 -11.95 -11.22 -8.15
N ALA A 168 -11.47 -11.27 -9.39
CA ALA A 168 -12.26 -11.71 -10.55
C ALA A 168 -12.76 -13.17 -10.50
N GLY A 169 -12.25 -14.00 -9.59
CA GLY A 169 -12.63 -15.42 -9.50
C GLY A 169 -13.77 -15.78 -8.54
N LEU A 170 -13.99 -15.02 -7.44
CA LEU A 170 -14.89 -15.47 -6.35
C LEU A 170 -16.22 -14.70 -6.27
N LEU A 171 -16.27 -13.43 -6.71
CA LEU A 171 -17.46 -12.57 -6.56
C LEU A 171 -18.21 -12.28 -7.86
N THR A 172 -17.67 -12.68 -9.01
CA THR A 172 -18.42 -12.64 -10.29
C THR A 172 -19.71 -13.46 -10.26
N MET A 173 -19.83 -14.42 -9.32
CA MET A 173 -21.06 -15.19 -9.06
C MET A 173 -22.06 -14.54 -8.08
N LEU A 174 -21.73 -13.43 -7.39
CA LEU A 174 -22.55 -12.95 -6.26
C LEU A 174 -22.83 -11.43 -6.17
N THR A 175 -22.26 -10.57 -7.03
CA THR A 175 -22.57 -9.12 -7.02
C THR A 175 -23.45 -8.66 -8.18
N SER A 176 -24.25 -7.62 -7.92
CA SER A 176 -25.09 -6.97 -8.93
C SER A 176 -24.22 -6.27 -9.99
N LYS A 177 -24.79 -5.91 -11.15
CA LYS A 177 -24.06 -5.12 -12.15
C LYS A 177 -23.65 -3.74 -11.62
N ASP A 178 -24.44 -3.17 -10.71
CA ASP A 178 -24.25 -1.81 -10.20
C ASP A 178 -23.03 -1.71 -9.27
N ASP A 179 -22.78 -2.71 -8.42
CA ASP A 179 -21.61 -2.75 -7.54
C ASP A 179 -20.28 -2.79 -8.32
N ARG A 180 -20.31 -3.32 -9.56
CA ARG A 180 -19.13 -3.37 -10.44
C ARG A 180 -18.80 -2.01 -11.05
N LEU A 181 -19.80 -1.16 -11.25
CA LEU A 181 -19.63 0.17 -11.82
C LEU A 181 -19.02 1.15 -10.81
N GLU A 182 -19.34 1.00 -9.52
CA GLU A 182 -18.75 1.85 -8.47
C GLU A 182 -17.23 1.68 -8.33
N SER A 183 -16.66 0.56 -8.77
CA SER A 183 -15.23 0.22 -8.60
C SER A 183 -14.34 0.58 -9.79
N LEU A 184 -14.82 1.38 -10.74
CA LEU A 184 -14.09 1.70 -11.97
C LEU A 184 -13.24 2.97 -11.81
N ALA A 185 -11.95 2.85 -12.12
CA ALA A 185 -11.04 3.97 -12.36
C ALA A 185 -10.80 4.11 -13.86
N TYR A 186 -10.89 5.32 -14.37
CA TYR A 186 -10.73 5.64 -15.78
C TYR A 186 -9.45 6.44 -15.97
N ARG A 187 -8.71 6.09 -17.02
CA ARG A 187 -7.61 6.89 -17.55
C ARG A 187 -7.89 7.15 -19.01
N VAL A 188 -7.93 8.42 -19.40
CA VAL A 188 -8.17 8.89 -20.77
C VAL A 188 -6.95 9.69 -21.23
N GLN A 189 -6.41 9.35 -22.39
CA GLN A 189 -5.21 9.96 -22.95
C GLN A 189 -5.59 11.17 -23.80
N LEU A 190 -5.86 12.31 -23.15
CA LEU A 190 -6.17 13.54 -23.85
C LEU A 190 -4.96 14.03 -24.67
N HIS A 191 -5.20 14.39 -25.92
CA HIS A 191 -4.24 14.98 -26.83
C HIS A 191 -3.98 16.44 -26.48
N ASN A 192 -2.75 16.90 -26.72
CA ASN A 192 -2.35 18.30 -26.70
C ASN A 192 -2.56 19.04 -25.36
N ILE A 193 -2.61 18.33 -24.22
CA ILE A 193 -2.81 18.92 -22.88
C ILE A 193 -1.90 20.14 -22.64
N PRO A 194 -0.58 20.12 -22.91
CA PRO A 194 0.28 21.27 -22.64
C PRO A 194 0.00 22.49 -23.52
N GLN A 195 -0.70 22.34 -24.65
CA GLN A 195 -1.09 23.46 -25.52
C GLN A 195 -2.28 24.22 -24.95
N PHE A 196 -3.29 23.49 -24.46
CA PHE A 196 -4.48 24.07 -23.86
C PHE A 196 -4.25 24.49 -22.40
N LEU A 197 -3.55 23.66 -21.62
CA LEU A 197 -3.23 23.87 -20.21
C LEU A 197 -1.70 24.01 -20.02
N PRO A 198 -1.11 25.16 -20.38
CA PRO A 198 0.34 25.36 -20.33
C PRO A 198 0.85 25.46 -18.90
N THR A 199 0.04 26.01 -17.98
CA THR A 199 0.40 26.24 -16.58
C THR A 199 -0.01 25.07 -15.69
N ASP A 200 0.82 24.80 -14.69
CA ASP A 200 0.55 23.82 -13.64
C ASP A 200 -0.14 24.50 -12.45
N ASN A 201 -1.08 23.80 -11.84
CA ASN A 201 -1.75 24.20 -10.61
C ASN A 201 -1.16 23.40 -9.44
N GLU A 202 -0.47 24.08 -8.53
CA GLU A 202 0.10 23.46 -7.33
C GLU A 202 -0.98 22.99 -6.36
N TRP A 203 -0.62 22.06 -5.47
CA TRP A 203 -1.47 21.67 -4.37
C TRP A 203 -1.83 22.87 -3.46
N ASN A 204 -3.00 22.80 -2.83
CA ASN A 204 -3.60 23.87 -2.06
C ASN A 204 -2.92 24.04 -0.70
N LYS A 205 -2.08 25.06 -0.59
CA LYS A 205 -1.35 25.42 0.62
C LYS A 205 -2.22 25.97 1.75
N ASN A 206 -3.51 26.24 1.52
CA ASN A 206 -4.41 26.79 2.55
C ASN A 206 -5.23 25.72 3.29
N TYR A 207 -5.06 24.43 2.94
CA TYR A 207 -5.86 23.35 3.51
C TYR A 207 -5.00 22.45 4.43
N PRO A 208 -5.21 22.44 5.76
CA PRO A 208 -4.36 21.72 6.71
C PRO A 208 -4.20 20.22 6.39
N THR A 209 -5.27 19.54 5.97
CA THR A 209 -5.23 18.13 5.58
C THR A 209 -4.29 17.89 4.40
N ILE A 210 -4.26 18.78 3.42
CA ILE A 210 -3.38 18.67 2.24
C ILE A 210 -1.94 19.04 2.60
N GLN A 211 -1.74 20.04 3.46
CA GLN A 211 -0.41 20.39 3.97
C GLN A 211 0.25 19.21 4.69
N ARG A 212 -0.50 18.43 5.48
CA ARG A 212 0.02 17.25 6.17
C ARG A 212 0.57 16.19 5.20
N ILE A 213 0.12 16.20 3.94
CA ILE A 213 0.60 15.28 2.90
C ILE A 213 1.74 15.86 2.07
N PHE A 214 1.71 17.15 1.75
CA PHE A 214 2.67 17.74 0.80
C PHE A 214 3.72 18.66 1.42
N SER A 215 3.46 19.23 2.60
CA SER A 215 4.40 20.15 3.23
C SER A 215 5.48 19.38 3.99
N LEU A 216 6.73 19.76 3.73
CA LEU A 216 7.91 19.27 4.43
C LEU A 216 7.94 19.69 5.92
N ASP A 217 7.06 20.60 6.32
CA ASP A 217 6.90 20.99 7.72
C ASP A 217 6.29 19.86 8.58
N TYR A 218 5.67 18.85 7.95
CA TYR A 218 5.08 17.68 8.61
C TYR A 218 6.00 16.47 8.43
N PRO A 219 6.56 15.89 9.52
CA PRO A 219 7.42 14.71 9.45
C PRO A 219 6.78 13.49 8.77
N GLU A 220 5.44 13.37 8.83
CA GLU A 220 4.67 12.29 8.22
C GLU A 220 4.37 12.49 6.72
N SER A 221 4.56 13.69 6.17
CA SER A 221 4.21 14.03 4.78
C SER A 221 4.79 13.06 3.74
N PRO A 222 6.09 12.70 3.78
CA PRO A 222 6.66 11.75 2.81
C PRO A 222 5.98 10.38 2.86
N VAL A 223 5.60 9.91 4.06
CA VAL A 223 4.97 8.60 4.26
C VAL A 223 3.54 8.60 3.71
N LEU A 224 2.74 9.60 4.08
CA LEU A 224 1.35 9.70 3.62
C LEU A 224 1.28 9.92 2.10
N ARG A 225 2.20 10.71 1.54
CA ARG A 225 2.28 10.94 0.10
C ARG A 225 2.64 9.65 -0.65
N GLN A 226 3.60 8.89 -0.14
CA GLN A 226 3.99 7.61 -0.74
C GLN A 226 2.87 6.58 -0.68
N ALA A 227 2.09 6.51 0.40
CA ALA A 227 0.92 5.63 0.48
C ALA A 227 -0.09 5.91 -0.63
N ILE A 228 -0.35 7.19 -0.93
CA ILE A 228 -1.25 7.59 -2.02
C ILE A 228 -0.64 7.26 -3.39
N MET A 229 0.68 7.43 -3.56
CA MET A 229 1.37 7.01 -4.78
C MET A 229 1.25 5.50 -5.01
N THR A 230 1.39 4.70 -3.96
CA THR A 230 1.21 3.24 -4.02
C THR A 230 -0.24 2.88 -4.35
N GLN A 231 -1.23 3.54 -3.72
CA GLN A 231 -2.64 3.33 -4.05
C GLN A 231 -2.94 3.68 -5.52
N HIS A 232 -2.40 4.80 -6.02
CA HIS A 232 -2.48 5.15 -7.44
C HIS A 232 -1.90 4.05 -8.33
N ALA A 233 -0.69 3.57 -8.01
CA ALA A 233 -0.01 2.53 -8.78
C ALA A 233 -0.80 1.22 -8.82
N VAL A 234 -1.39 0.80 -7.68
CA VAL A 234 -2.21 -0.42 -7.60
C VAL A 234 -3.50 -0.29 -8.40
N ILE A 235 -4.17 0.85 -8.33
CA ILE A 235 -5.46 1.06 -9.03
C ILE A 235 -5.25 1.16 -10.53
N TYR A 236 -4.26 1.93 -10.95
CA TYR A 236 -3.91 2.07 -12.35
C TYR A 236 -2.92 1.01 -12.80
N GLN A 237 -2.73 -0.08 -12.02
CA GLN A 237 -1.94 -1.22 -12.47
C GLN A 237 -2.63 -1.83 -13.69
N HIS A 238 -1.82 -2.12 -14.69
CA HIS A 238 -2.28 -2.66 -15.97
C HIS A 238 -2.23 -4.18 -15.83
N GLY A 239 -3.35 -4.87 -16.08
CA GLY A 239 -3.40 -6.34 -16.03
C GLY A 239 -4.41 -6.89 -17.02
N GLU A 240 -4.07 -8.01 -17.65
CA GLU A 240 -4.83 -8.62 -18.76
C GLU A 240 -6.32 -8.83 -18.43
N GLU A 241 -6.63 -9.29 -17.21
CA GLU A 241 -8.03 -9.53 -16.77
C GLU A 241 -8.72 -8.31 -16.13
N ARG A 242 -7.95 -7.31 -15.68
CA ARG A 242 -8.44 -6.23 -14.80
C ARG A 242 -8.57 -4.88 -15.49
N THR A 243 -7.89 -4.71 -16.63
CA THR A 243 -7.85 -3.47 -17.39
C THR A 243 -8.49 -3.67 -18.76
N LYS A 244 -9.52 -2.90 -19.07
CA LYS A 244 -10.10 -2.83 -20.40
C LYS A 244 -9.55 -1.62 -21.13
N TYR A 245 -9.00 -1.83 -22.32
CA TYR A 245 -8.52 -0.77 -23.19
C TYR A 245 -9.52 -0.52 -24.30
N GLY A 246 -9.61 0.73 -24.74
CA GLY A 246 -10.44 1.11 -25.87
C GLY A 246 -10.04 2.48 -26.43
N SER A 247 -10.78 2.89 -27.45
CA SER A 247 -10.64 4.18 -28.11
C SER A 247 -12.00 4.86 -28.19
N ILE A 248 -12.01 6.18 -28.07
CA ILE A 248 -13.18 7.05 -28.15
C ILE A 248 -13.05 7.82 -29.46
N ALA A 249 -13.90 7.49 -30.44
CA ALA A 249 -13.87 8.14 -31.76
C ALA A 249 -14.94 9.24 -31.87
N SER A 250 -15.95 9.22 -31.00
CA SER A 250 -17.06 10.16 -30.98
C SER A 250 -17.49 10.53 -29.54
N PRO A 251 -18.24 11.63 -29.35
CA PRO A 251 -18.83 11.97 -28.06
C PRO A 251 -19.72 10.86 -27.48
N ASP A 252 -20.46 10.14 -28.34
CA ASP A 252 -21.32 9.03 -27.91
C ASP A 252 -20.51 7.89 -27.29
N ASP A 253 -19.32 7.58 -27.83
CA ASP A 253 -18.42 6.58 -27.24
C ASP A 253 -17.97 6.98 -25.83
N PHE A 254 -17.73 8.28 -25.60
CA PHE A 254 -17.35 8.80 -24.27
C PHE A 254 -18.52 8.69 -23.30
N PHE A 255 -19.72 9.11 -23.72
CA PHE A 255 -20.90 9.00 -22.87
C PHE A 255 -21.22 7.55 -22.55
N GLU A 256 -21.16 6.63 -23.52
CA GLU A 256 -21.36 5.20 -23.28
C GLU A 256 -20.32 4.63 -22.31
N LEU A 257 -19.05 5.04 -22.43
CA LEU A 257 -17.96 4.65 -21.52
C LEU A 257 -18.25 4.99 -20.06
N VAL A 258 -18.86 6.14 -19.80
CA VAL A 258 -19.25 6.59 -18.45
C VAL A 258 -20.73 6.31 -18.13
N HIS A 259 -21.37 5.41 -18.88
CA HIS A 259 -22.76 5.01 -18.70
C HIS A 259 -23.76 6.18 -18.72
N ASN A 260 -23.54 7.13 -19.64
CA ASN A 260 -24.29 8.38 -19.80
C ASN A 260 -24.34 9.21 -18.52
N GLY A 261 -23.37 9.04 -17.61
CA GLY A 261 -23.34 9.65 -16.29
C GLY A 261 -24.51 9.24 -15.41
N ARG A 262 -25.03 8.01 -15.59
CA ARG A 262 -26.13 7.49 -14.77
C ARG A 262 -25.83 6.12 -14.19
N ARG A 263 -26.40 5.87 -13.01
CA ARG A 263 -26.40 4.57 -12.33
C ARG A 263 -27.78 4.31 -11.74
N SER A 264 -28.37 3.17 -12.06
CA SER A 264 -29.76 2.83 -11.68
C SER A 264 -30.74 3.98 -12.00
N ASP A 265 -30.57 4.60 -13.18
CA ASP A 265 -31.30 5.79 -13.67
C ASP A 265 -31.15 7.07 -12.84
N LYS A 266 -30.17 7.15 -11.93
CA LYS A 266 -29.82 8.39 -11.19
C LYS A 266 -28.56 9.02 -11.75
N PRO A 267 -28.45 10.36 -11.78
CA PRO A 267 -27.21 11.03 -12.17
C PRO A 267 -26.09 10.69 -11.19
N VAL A 268 -24.87 10.57 -11.70
CA VAL A 268 -23.66 10.37 -10.89
C VAL A 268 -22.67 11.51 -11.12
N LEU A 269 -21.90 11.81 -10.08
CA LEU A 269 -20.82 12.80 -10.09
C LEU A 269 -19.49 12.06 -10.20
N PHE A 270 -18.51 12.63 -10.89
CA PHE A 270 -17.17 12.07 -11.03
C PHE A 270 -16.13 13.04 -10.47
N THR A 271 -15.12 12.51 -9.77
CA THR A 271 -13.94 13.26 -9.33
C THR A 271 -12.80 13.04 -10.30
N TYR A 272 -12.08 14.09 -10.71
CA TYR A 272 -11.02 13.95 -11.72
C TYR A 272 -9.75 14.77 -11.45
N ALA A 273 -8.63 14.29 -12.01
CA ALA A 273 -7.38 15.03 -12.14
C ALA A 273 -6.82 14.89 -13.56
N ILE A 274 -6.33 16.00 -14.14
CA ILE A 274 -5.61 16.03 -15.42
C ILE A 274 -4.15 16.27 -15.12
N THR A 275 -3.29 15.34 -15.52
CA THR A 275 -1.83 15.48 -15.46
C THR A 275 -1.28 15.63 -16.88
N SER A 276 0.03 15.79 -17.02
CA SER A 276 0.67 15.71 -18.35
C SER A 276 0.51 14.34 -19.02
N LYS A 277 0.18 13.29 -18.26
CA LYS A 277 0.04 11.90 -18.74
C LYS A 277 -1.41 11.51 -19.09
N GLY A 278 -2.38 12.39 -18.88
CA GLY A 278 -3.79 12.13 -19.21
C GLY A 278 -4.78 12.63 -18.16
N TRP A 279 -6.05 12.29 -18.38
CA TRP A 279 -7.20 12.57 -17.54
C TRP A 279 -7.60 11.32 -16.75
N TYR A 280 -7.58 11.44 -15.43
CA TYR A 280 -7.79 10.34 -14.49
C TYR A 280 -9.03 10.64 -13.67
N PHE A 281 -9.98 9.71 -13.58
CA PHE A 281 -11.23 9.95 -12.84
C PHE A 281 -11.91 8.69 -12.35
N SER A 282 -12.83 8.87 -11.40
CA SER A 282 -13.73 7.82 -10.87
C SER A 282 -15.02 8.47 -10.34
N GLU A 283 -16.05 7.66 -10.09
CA GLU A 283 -17.32 8.15 -9.52
C GLU A 283 -17.10 8.73 -8.10
N THR A 284 -17.60 9.93 -7.83
CA THR A 284 -17.61 10.58 -6.52
C THR A 284 -18.47 9.76 -5.56
N GLY A 285 -17.96 9.49 -4.34
CA GLY A 285 -18.68 8.63 -3.39
C GLY A 285 -18.76 7.14 -3.75
N ALA A 286 -18.07 6.66 -4.79
CA ALA A 286 -17.87 5.21 -5.06
C ALA A 286 -17.39 4.44 -3.82
N ALA A 287 -18.07 3.34 -3.44
CA ALA A 287 -17.74 2.57 -2.24
C ALA A 287 -16.26 2.14 -2.16
N PHE A 288 -15.62 1.84 -3.30
CA PHE A 288 -14.21 1.48 -3.38
C PHE A 288 -13.26 2.64 -3.02
N PHE A 289 -13.62 3.88 -3.36
CA PHE A 289 -12.77 5.07 -3.18
C PHE A 289 -13.17 5.93 -1.97
N LYS A 290 -14.15 5.49 -1.17
CA LYS A 290 -14.66 6.25 -0.02
C LYS A 290 -13.58 6.47 1.05
N ASP A 291 -12.71 5.49 1.24
CA ASP A 291 -11.77 5.42 2.36
C ASP A 291 -10.41 6.09 2.01
N MET A 292 -10.37 6.87 0.92
CA MET A 292 -9.15 7.51 0.42
C MET A 292 -9.06 8.97 0.85
N LEU A 293 -7.89 9.35 1.38
CA LEU A 293 -7.57 10.68 1.94
C LEU A 293 -7.96 11.85 1.01
N SER A 294 -7.84 11.67 -0.32
CA SER A 294 -8.38 12.57 -1.34
C SER A 294 -8.34 11.87 -2.71
N LYS A 295 -9.48 11.78 -3.40
CA LYS A 295 -9.56 11.19 -4.75
C LYS A 295 -8.79 11.98 -5.79
N HIS A 296 -8.73 13.32 -5.67
CA HIS A 296 -7.89 14.14 -6.55
C HIS A 296 -6.41 13.78 -6.41
N MET A 297 -5.94 13.57 -5.18
CA MET A 297 -4.57 13.15 -4.91
C MET A 297 -4.30 11.73 -5.40
N LEU A 298 -5.25 10.83 -5.20
CA LEU A 298 -5.15 9.49 -5.75
C LEU A 298 -5.02 9.53 -7.28
N HIS A 299 -5.91 10.24 -7.98
CA HIS A 299 -5.90 10.30 -9.44
C HIS A 299 -4.67 11.00 -10.01
N SER A 300 -4.09 11.96 -9.29
CA SER A 300 -2.85 12.61 -9.70
C SER A 300 -1.57 11.84 -9.34
N GLY A 301 -1.67 10.73 -8.59
CA GLY A 301 -0.51 10.04 -8.04
C GLY A 301 0.24 10.92 -7.03
N ALA A 302 -0.51 11.69 -6.26
CA ALA A 302 -0.04 12.71 -5.32
C ALA A 302 1.00 13.65 -5.93
N ALA A 303 0.84 14.05 -7.19
CA ALA A 303 1.72 15.02 -7.84
C ALA A 303 1.69 16.37 -7.08
N PHE A 304 2.84 17.04 -6.96
CA PHE A 304 2.92 18.38 -6.34
C PHE A 304 2.14 19.44 -7.14
N SER A 305 1.94 19.19 -8.43
CA SER A 305 1.10 19.98 -9.30
C SER A 305 0.37 19.11 -10.30
N VAL A 306 -0.74 19.61 -10.82
CA VAL A 306 -1.52 19.00 -11.90
C VAL A 306 -1.81 20.04 -12.97
N LYS A 307 -2.21 19.60 -14.18
CA LYS A 307 -2.70 20.50 -15.22
C LYS A 307 -4.07 21.05 -14.84
N TYR A 308 -4.95 20.20 -14.32
CA TYR A 308 -6.25 20.60 -13.81
C TYR A 308 -6.82 19.57 -12.83
N ALA A 309 -7.83 19.93 -12.05
CA ALA A 309 -8.58 19.01 -11.21
C ALA A 309 -9.94 19.60 -10.84
N GLY A 310 -10.94 18.75 -10.66
CA GLY A 310 -12.31 19.17 -10.34
C GLY A 310 -13.25 17.98 -10.25
N GLU A 311 -14.52 18.25 -10.52
CA GLU A 311 -15.59 17.28 -10.64
C GLU A 311 -16.34 17.47 -11.97
N PHE A 312 -17.05 16.44 -12.42
CA PHE A 312 -17.89 16.54 -13.61
C PHE A 312 -19.11 15.61 -13.51
N HIS A 313 -20.16 15.93 -14.25
CA HIS A 313 -21.33 15.08 -14.43
C HIS A 313 -21.86 15.20 -15.86
N ILE A 314 -22.77 14.29 -16.21
CA ILE A 314 -23.45 14.31 -17.51
C ILE A 314 -24.89 14.77 -17.30
N GLU A 315 -25.28 15.80 -18.03
CA GLU A 315 -26.65 16.29 -18.07
C GLU A 315 -27.34 15.82 -19.36
N GLN A 316 -28.60 15.44 -19.25
CA GLN A 316 -29.45 15.18 -20.40
C GLN A 316 -30.36 16.39 -20.61
N THR A 317 -30.26 17.02 -21.78
CA THR A 317 -31.12 18.14 -22.17
C THR A 317 -32.53 17.65 -22.51
N ASN A 318 -33.48 18.59 -22.62
CA ASN A 318 -34.88 18.28 -22.95
C ASN A 318 -35.07 17.56 -24.31
N ASP A 319 -34.09 17.67 -25.20
CA ASP A 319 -34.10 17.07 -26.54
C ASP A 319 -33.30 15.75 -26.59
N ASP A 320 -33.09 15.09 -25.44
CA ASP A 320 -32.30 13.85 -25.27
C ASP A 320 -30.81 13.97 -25.66
N THR A 321 -30.30 15.17 -25.90
CA THR A 321 -28.87 15.40 -26.13
C THR A 321 -28.11 15.40 -24.80
N LEU A 322 -26.99 14.66 -24.75
CA LEU A 322 -26.10 14.62 -23.58
C LEU A 322 -25.09 15.78 -23.60
N LYS A 323 -24.86 16.37 -22.43
CA LYS A 323 -23.94 17.49 -22.18
C LYS A 323 -22.98 17.11 -21.06
N LEU A 324 -21.68 17.32 -21.28
CA LEU A 324 -20.65 17.22 -20.26
C LEU A 324 -20.58 18.54 -19.49
N VAL A 325 -20.83 18.52 -18.18
CA VAL A 325 -20.61 19.66 -17.30
C VAL A 325 -19.40 19.36 -16.43
N ILE A 326 -18.38 20.20 -16.49
CA ILE A 326 -17.09 20.01 -15.83
C ILE A 326 -16.70 21.26 -15.05
N ASP A 327 -16.07 21.11 -13.87
CA ASP A 327 -15.79 22.24 -12.99
C ASP A 327 -14.34 22.28 -12.47
N ASN A 328 -14.03 23.31 -11.67
CA ASN A 328 -12.75 23.45 -10.96
C ASN A 328 -12.85 23.13 -9.46
N ASN A 329 -13.84 22.33 -9.05
CA ASN A 329 -14.09 21.97 -7.65
C ASN A 329 -13.07 20.95 -7.13
N SER A 330 -11.87 21.41 -6.81
CA SER A 330 -10.84 20.60 -6.16
C SER A 330 -10.32 21.28 -4.90
N GLY A 331 -10.61 20.70 -3.73
CA GLY A 331 -9.98 21.11 -2.47
C GLY A 331 -8.47 20.88 -2.46
N THR A 332 -7.98 19.95 -3.30
CA THR A 332 -6.56 19.55 -3.36
C THR A 332 -5.72 20.50 -4.22
N TYR A 333 -6.17 20.88 -5.42
CA TYR A 333 -5.36 21.67 -6.36
C TYR A 333 -5.96 23.04 -6.70
N ALA A 334 -7.25 23.25 -6.41
CA ALA A 334 -7.98 24.51 -6.58
C ALA A 334 -7.63 25.34 -7.83
N PRO A 335 -7.78 24.80 -9.06
CA PRO A 335 -7.47 25.55 -10.27
C PRO A 335 -8.29 26.84 -10.37
N PRO A 336 -7.71 27.93 -10.89
CA PRO A 336 -8.38 29.22 -10.97
C PRO A 336 -9.43 29.24 -12.09
N GLN A 337 -10.48 30.05 -11.90
CA GLN A 337 -11.63 30.18 -12.81
C GLN A 337 -11.20 30.59 -14.24
N GLU A 338 -10.15 31.40 -14.36
CA GLU A 338 -9.64 31.91 -15.63
C GLU A 338 -9.13 30.81 -16.58
N GLN A 339 -8.96 29.59 -16.07
CA GLN A 339 -8.54 28.42 -16.85
C GLN A 339 -9.72 27.58 -17.39
N LEU A 340 -10.97 27.85 -17.00
CA LEU A 340 -12.15 27.09 -17.45
C LEU A 340 -12.35 27.12 -18.97
N PRO A 341 -12.17 28.26 -19.69
CA PRO A 341 -12.28 28.27 -21.15
C PRO A 341 -11.26 27.36 -21.84
N GLN A 342 -10.04 27.26 -21.29
CA GLN A 342 -9.00 26.37 -21.81
C GLN A 342 -9.34 24.90 -21.55
N LEU A 343 -9.91 24.59 -20.39
CA LEU A 343 -10.40 23.25 -20.07
C LEU A 343 -11.51 22.83 -21.04
N GLN A 344 -12.49 23.71 -21.28
CA GLN A 344 -13.57 23.44 -22.22
C GLN A 344 -13.02 23.20 -23.64
N ALA A 345 -12.12 24.06 -24.10
CA ALA A 345 -11.48 23.90 -25.41
C ALA A 345 -10.67 22.60 -25.53
N LEU A 346 -10.03 22.15 -24.44
CA LEU A 346 -9.33 20.86 -24.40
C LEU A 346 -10.30 19.69 -24.62
N MET A 347 -11.48 19.72 -23.97
CA MET A 347 -12.50 18.67 -24.12
C MET A 347 -13.12 18.67 -25.51
N GLU A 348 -13.49 19.84 -26.04
CA GLU A 348 -14.07 20.00 -27.38
C GLU A 348 -13.10 19.59 -28.50
N SER A 349 -11.80 19.82 -28.30
CA SER A 349 -10.74 19.40 -29.22
C SER A 349 -10.56 17.88 -29.24
N ASN A 350 -10.64 17.23 -28.07
CA ASN A 350 -10.48 15.78 -27.92
C ASN A 350 -11.74 14.98 -28.28
N PHE A 351 -12.92 15.57 -28.13
CA PHE A 351 -14.20 14.95 -28.48
C PHE A 351 -14.98 15.85 -29.45
N PRO A 352 -14.61 15.88 -30.74
CA PRO A 352 -15.25 16.77 -31.71
C PRO A 352 -16.77 16.61 -31.74
N GLY A 353 -17.49 17.72 -31.47
CA GLY A 353 -18.95 17.74 -31.41
C GLY A 353 -19.55 17.46 -30.03
N ILE A 354 -18.74 17.25 -28.99
CA ILE A 354 -19.24 17.17 -27.61
C ILE A 354 -19.83 18.52 -27.20
N ILE A 355 -20.96 18.49 -26.49
CA ILE A 355 -21.47 19.68 -25.81
C ILE A 355 -20.82 19.71 -24.44
N CYS A 356 -19.88 20.63 -24.23
CA CYS A 356 -19.15 20.79 -22.97
C CYS A 356 -19.45 22.16 -22.36
N GLU A 357 -19.66 22.20 -21.05
CA GLU A 357 -19.83 23.44 -20.28
C GLU A 357 -18.89 23.41 -19.08
N ALA A 358 -17.95 24.37 -19.02
CA ALA A 358 -17.03 24.49 -17.91
C ALA A 358 -17.53 25.56 -16.91
N LEU A 359 -17.84 25.14 -15.69
CA LEU A 359 -18.44 26.00 -14.65
C LEU A 359 -17.46 26.24 -13.49
N ASP A 360 -17.63 27.37 -12.81
CA ASP A 360 -16.88 27.64 -11.58
C ASP A 360 -17.50 26.92 -10.39
N ARG A 361 -16.67 26.50 -9.44
CA ARG A 361 -17.09 25.82 -8.20
C ARG A 361 -18.09 26.62 -7.37
N ASP A 362 -18.09 27.95 -7.50
CA ASP A 362 -18.99 28.85 -6.76
C ASP A 362 -20.29 29.15 -7.56
N ASP A 363 -20.52 28.49 -8.70
CA ASP A 363 -21.74 28.63 -9.49
C ASP A 363 -22.96 28.00 -8.78
N GLU A 364 -24.05 28.77 -8.66
CA GLU A 364 -25.25 28.35 -7.92
C GLU A 364 -25.95 27.13 -8.54
N ALA A 365 -25.93 27.00 -9.87
CA ALA A 365 -26.56 25.87 -10.57
C ALA A 365 -25.75 24.59 -10.41
N LEU A 366 -24.42 24.70 -10.37
CA LEU A 366 -23.51 23.58 -10.08
C LEU A 366 -23.76 23.00 -8.68
N ILE A 367 -23.86 23.88 -7.68
CA ILE A 367 -24.10 23.50 -6.29
C ILE A 367 -25.45 22.74 -6.16
N GLU A 368 -26.51 23.22 -6.81
CA GLU A 368 -27.83 22.57 -6.80
C GLU A 368 -27.82 21.18 -7.49
N ALA A 369 -27.08 21.05 -8.59
CA ALA A 369 -26.90 19.77 -9.29
C ALA A 369 -26.11 18.76 -8.44
N GLN A 370 -25.04 19.20 -7.76
CA GLN A 370 -24.23 18.37 -6.86
C GLN A 370 -25.07 17.85 -5.68
N PHE A 371 -25.87 18.71 -5.05
CA PHE A 371 -26.77 18.29 -3.95
C PHE A 371 -27.83 17.27 -4.41
N SER A 372 -28.35 17.44 -5.62
CA SER A 372 -29.30 16.50 -6.22
C SER A 372 -28.66 15.13 -6.50
N ALA A 373 -27.39 15.09 -6.91
CA ALA A 373 -26.62 13.87 -7.10
C ALA A 373 -26.23 13.20 -5.76
N MET A 374 -25.99 13.98 -4.69
CA MET A 374 -25.53 13.50 -3.38
C MET A 374 -26.65 13.17 -2.37
N GLY A 375 -27.88 13.64 -2.58
CA GLY A 375 -29.05 13.27 -1.77
C GLY A 375 -29.09 13.78 -0.33
N GLN A 376 -28.44 14.92 0.00
CA GLN A 376 -28.43 15.52 1.35
C GLN A 376 -28.79 17.02 1.35
N ALA A 377 -29.46 17.50 2.42
CA ALA A 377 -29.86 18.90 2.63
C ALA A 377 -28.90 19.64 3.59
N PRO A 378 -28.64 20.95 3.42
CA PRO A 378 -27.64 21.69 4.21
C PRO A 378 -28.10 22.04 5.63
N SER A 379 -27.27 21.77 6.64
CA SER A 379 -27.49 22.21 8.04
C SER A 379 -26.50 23.30 8.45
N SER A 380 -27.03 24.47 8.81
CA SER A 380 -26.31 25.57 9.46
C SER A 380 -26.42 25.49 10.99
N ALA A 381 -25.31 25.57 11.73
CA ALA A 381 -25.24 26.32 13.00
C ALA A 381 -23.84 26.33 13.63
N LYS A 382 -23.31 27.54 13.84
CA LYS A 382 -22.21 27.87 14.77
C LYS A 382 -22.71 27.84 16.21
N GLY A 383 -21.91 27.31 17.13
CA GLY A 383 -22.12 27.48 18.58
C GLY A 383 -20.85 27.14 19.36
N GLY A 384 -20.23 28.15 19.98
CA GLY A 384 -19.05 28.01 20.82
C GLY A 384 -19.36 27.38 22.19
N LEU A 385 -18.38 26.69 22.76
CA LEU A 385 -18.44 26.07 24.09
C LEU A 385 -17.42 26.72 25.05
N PRO A 386 -17.75 26.90 26.34
CA PRO A 386 -16.85 27.44 27.36
C PRO A 386 -15.98 26.34 28.00
N ALA A 387 -14.84 26.76 28.54
CA ALA A 387 -13.85 25.93 29.21
C ALA A 387 -14.29 25.47 30.62
N LEU A 388 -14.04 24.20 30.97
CA LEU A 388 -14.13 23.68 32.34
C LEU A 388 -12.97 22.72 32.66
N THR A 389 -12.55 22.78 33.91
CA THR A 389 -11.32 22.26 34.54
C THR A 389 -11.35 20.76 34.85
N HIS A 390 -10.22 20.06 34.64
CA HIS A 390 -10.05 18.63 34.93
C HIS A 390 -9.90 18.32 36.43
N SER A 391 -10.58 17.27 36.89
CA SER A 391 -10.34 16.57 38.16
C SER A 391 -10.00 15.11 37.86
N THR A 392 -8.81 14.67 38.28
CA THR A 392 -8.36 13.26 38.19
C THR A 392 -9.19 12.40 39.15
N PRO A 393 -9.91 11.36 38.70
CA PRO A 393 -10.58 10.46 39.61
C PRO A 393 -9.55 9.60 40.35
N THR A 394 -9.45 9.78 41.66
CA THR A 394 -8.80 8.83 42.56
C THR A 394 -9.77 7.68 42.81
N LEU A 395 -9.31 6.43 42.63
CA LEU A 395 -10.15 5.23 42.67
C LEU A 395 -10.52 4.76 44.10
N PHE A 396 -11.03 5.59 45.02
CA PHE A 396 -11.24 5.15 46.42
C PHE A 396 -12.40 5.89 47.13
N PRO A 397 -13.12 5.28 48.12
CA PRO A 397 -12.52 4.80 49.38
C PRO A 397 -12.99 3.44 49.96
N LEU A 398 -12.05 2.80 50.66
CA LEU A 398 -12.22 1.80 51.73
C LEU A 398 -13.22 2.26 52.81
N PRO A 399 -14.02 1.33 53.36
CA PRO A 399 -13.89 1.03 54.80
C PRO A 399 -14.05 -0.50 55.05
N SER A 400 -13.13 -1.18 55.73
CA SER A 400 -12.71 -0.94 57.11
C SER A 400 -11.27 -1.37 57.38
N ASP A 401 -10.62 -0.53 58.19
CA ASP A 401 -9.31 -0.68 58.83
C ASP A 401 -8.10 -0.48 57.93
N GLU A 402 -7.08 0.16 58.50
CA GLU A 402 -5.77 0.43 57.94
C GLU A 402 -5.33 -0.73 57.04
N SER A 403 -4.96 -0.45 55.78
CA SER A 403 -4.35 -1.47 54.95
C SER A 403 -3.01 -1.86 55.58
N ASP A 404 -3.02 -2.93 56.37
CA ASP A 404 -1.87 -3.68 56.89
C ASP A 404 -1.09 -4.34 55.72
N LEU A 405 -0.83 -3.60 54.64
CA LEU A 405 0.11 -4.02 53.62
C LEU A 405 1.52 -3.83 54.21
N PRO A 406 2.34 -4.88 54.30
CA PRO A 406 3.73 -4.75 54.70
C PRO A 406 4.41 -3.63 53.90
N GLU A 407 5.32 -2.87 54.53
CA GLU A 407 5.97 -1.66 53.96
C GLU A 407 6.73 -1.90 52.63
N ASN A 408 6.85 -3.16 52.19
CA ASN A 408 7.48 -3.59 50.93
C ASN A 408 6.62 -4.60 50.13
N ALA A 409 5.33 -4.73 50.42
CA ALA A 409 4.45 -5.66 49.72
C ALA A 409 4.27 -5.25 48.26
N VAL A 410 4.31 -6.23 47.37
CA VAL A 410 3.99 -6.08 45.95
C VAL A 410 2.74 -6.88 45.62
N LEU A 411 2.09 -6.57 44.51
CA LEU A 411 0.86 -7.21 44.08
C LEU A 411 1.13 -8.17 42.93
N ASP A 412 0.56 -9.37 43.03
CA ASP A 412 0.28 -10.20 41.86
C ASP A 412 -1.09 -9.75 41.31
N VAL A 413 -1.14 -9.35 40.04
CA VAL A 413 -2.31 -8.74 39.40
C VAL A 413 -2.76 -9.58 38.21
N GLU A 414 -4.02 -9.96 38.21
CA GLU A 414 -4.77 -10.47 37.05
C GLU A 414 -5.65 -9.34 36.53
N LEU A 415 -5.41 -8.92 35.28
CA LEU A 415 -6.17 -7.89 34.58
C LEU A 415 -6.89 -8.53 33.40
N GLU A 416 -8.21 -8.37 33.33
CA GLU A 416 -9.01 -8.75 32.16
C GLU A 416 -9.52 -7.49 31.47
N ILE A 417 -9.14 -7.31 30.21
CA ILE A 417 -9.75 -6.30 29.33
C ILE A 417 -10.98 -6.93 28.69
N VAL A 418 -12.16 -6.53 29.16
CA VAL A 418 -13.43 -7.19 28.80
C VAL A 418 -13.96 -6.64 27.48
N SER A 419 -14.26 -5.34 27.43
CA SER A 419 -14.89 -4.70 26.28
C SER A 419 -14.75 -3.18 26.33
N ALA A 420 -14.85 -2.50 25.19
CA ALA A 420 -15.11 -1.07 25.15
C ALA A 420 -16.48 -0.79 24.52
N LYS A 421 -17.03 0.40 24.77
CA LYS A 421 -18.32 0.84 24.24
C LYS A 421 -18.30 2.30 23.87
N ASN A 422 -19.07 2.65 22.84
CA ASN A 422 -19.18 4.01 22.31
C ASN A 422 -17.81 4.65 22.08
N ILE A 423 -16.82 3.85 21.64
CA ILE A 423 -15.54 4.41 21.27
C ILE A 423 -15.74 5.28 20.03
N ILE A 424 -14.95 6.34 19.91
CA ILE A 424 -14.93 7.13 18.68
C ILE A 424 -14.51 6.24 17.52
N ALA A 425 -15.03 6.52 16.34
CA ALA A 425 -14.53 5.89 15.13
C ALA A 425 -13.18 6.53 14.78
N GLY A 426 -12.12 5.73 14.77
CA GLY A 426 -10.88 6.05 14.08
C GLY A 426 -11.11 6.03 12.57
N ASP A 427 -11.85 5.03 12.08
CA ASP A 427 -12.34 5.01 10.70
C ASP A 427 -13.68 5.74 10.52
N TYR A 428 -13.63 7.01 10.10
CA TYR A 428 -14.71 7.48 9.23
C TYR A 428 -14.51 6.80 7.88
N LEU A 429 -15.30 5.75 7.63
CA LEU A 429 -15.30 4.92 6.41
C LEU A 429 -14.26 3.79 6.47
N GLY A 430 -14.53 2.74 7.26
CA GLY A 430 -13.86 1.46 7.12
C GLY A 430 -14.69 0.51 6.26
N VAL A 431 -14.14 0.01 5.14
CA VAL A 431 -14.77 -0.96 4.18
C VAL A 431 -15.60 -2.06 4.86
N THR A 432 -15.12 -2.56 6.00
CA THR A 432 -15.73 -3.72 6.68
C THR A 432 -17.02 -3.38 7.45
N ALA A 433 -17.21 -2.12 7.89
CA ALA A 433 -18.46 -1.67 8.50
C ALA A 433 -19.54 -1.30 7.48
N LEU A 434 -19.13 -0.81 6.31
CA LEU A 434 -20.06 -0.54 5.21
C LEU A 434 -20.68 -1.85 4.68
N LEU A 435 -19.89 -2.93 4.62
CA LEU A 435 -20.37 -4.28 4.27
C LEU A 435 -21.34 -4.88 5.30
N LYS A 436 -21.40 -4.34 6.53
CA LYS A 436 -22.32 -4.75 7.60
C LYS A 436 -23.45 -3.74 7.87
N GLY A 437 -23.55 -2.66 7.09
CA GLY A 437 -24.59 -1.63 7.26
C GLY A 437 -24.42 -0.74 8.48
N GLN A 438 -23.20 -0.58 9.00
CA GLN A 438 -22.88 0.32 10.12
C GLN A 438 -22.16 1.57 9.59
N LEU A 439 -22.61 2.75 10.03
CA LEU A 439 -22.18 4.08 9.53
C LEU A 439 -20.81 4.56 10.02
N SER A 440 -20.15 3.82 10.91
CA SER A 440 -18.84 4.14 11.51
C SER A 440 -18.32 2.94 12.30
N SER A 441 -17.03 2.60 12.22
CA SER A 441 -16.42 1.52 13.00
C SER A 441 -14.97 1.81 13.34
N SER A 442 -14.38 0.95 14.16
CA SER A 442 -12.94 0.87 14.39
C SER A 442 -12.51 -0.58 14.47
N ASP A 443 -11.26 -0.83 14.11
CA ASP A 443 -10.51 -2.07 14.29
C ASP A 443 -9.73 -2.02 15.61
N ALA A 444 -10.48 -1.83 16.71
CA ALA A 444 -9.93 -1.40 17.97
C ALA A 444 -9.09 -2.47 18.69
N TYR A 445 -7.95 -2.04 19.24
CA TYR A 445 -7.18 -2.79 20.24
C TYR A 445 -6.73 -1.87 21.39
N ALA A 446 -6.35 -2.46 22.52
CA ALA A 446 -5.93 -1.76 23.72
C ALA A 446 -4.48 -2.10 24.07
N VAL A 447 -3.67 -1.09 24.35
CA VAL A 447 -2.28 -1.19 24.83
C VAL A 447 -2.24 -0.90 26.32
N ILE A 448 -1.52 -1.73 27.07
CA ILE A 448 -1.38 -1.65 28.52
C ILE A 448 0.01 -1.09 28.86
N GLU A 449 0.04 0.04 29.56
CA GLU A 449 1.24 0.64 30.13
C GLU A 449 1.17 0.58 31.66
N VAL A 450 2.25 0.12 32.30
CA VAL A 450 2.40 0.11 33.76
C VAL A 450 3.70 0.83 34.12
N ASP A 451 3.61 1.86 34.98
CA ASP A 451 4.75 2.67 35.41
C ASP A 451 5.61 3.24 34.25
N GLY A 452 4.97 3.61 33.15
CA GLY A 452 5.63 4.19 31.97
C GLY A 452 6.27 3.18 31.03
N GLN A 453 6.05 1.88 31.26
CA GLN A 453 6.49 0.81 30.37
C GLN A 453 5.28 0.18 29.68
N ILE A 454 5.27 0.11 28.35
CA ILE A 454 4.30 -0.70 27.60
C ILE A 454 4.63 -2.17 27.85
N VAL A 455 3.64 -2.90 28.36
CA VAL A 455 3.83 -4.28 28.83
C VAL A 455 3.06 -5.28 28.00
N ALA A 456 1.87 -4.93 27.51
CA ALA A 456 1.02 -5.88 26.78
C ALA A 456 0.00 -5.15 25.89
N TRP A 457 -0.66 -5.87 24.99
CA TRP A 457 -1.80 -5.34 24.22
C TRP A 457 -2.79 -6.43 23.81
N THR A 458 -4.03 -6.01 23.52
CA THR A 458 -5.08 -6.91 23.04
C THR A 458 -4.98 -7.18 21.54
N HIS A 459 -5.62 -8.24 21.07
CA HIS A 459 -5.82 -8.39 19.63
C HIS A 459 -6.81 -7.33 19.10
N PRO A 460 -6.68 -6.87 17.83
CA PRO A 460 -7.67 -5.99 17.23
C PRO A 460 -8.99 -6.73 17.02
N VAL A 461 -10.08 -6.06 17.38
CA VAL A 461 -11.44 -6.51 17.11
C VAL A 461 -12.01 -5.61 16.03
N PHE A 462 -12.21 -6.21 14.86
CA PHE A 462 -12.50 -5.48 13.65
C PHE A 462 -13.94 -4.98 13.57
N SER A 463 -14.09 -3.77 13.03
CA SER A 463 -15.33 -3.21 12.51
C SER A 463 -16.42 -3.06 13.57
N THR A 464 -16.05 -2.53 14.73
CA THR A 464 -17.00 -2.29 15.83
C THR A 464 -16.58 -1.11 16.69
N LEU A 465 -17.55 -0.32 17.14
CA LEU A 465 -17.35 0.69 18.20
C LEU A 465 -17.62 0.11 19.61
N GLU A 466 -17.94 -1.18 19.67
CA GLU A 466 -18.15 -1.93 20.89
C GLU A 466 -17.31 -3.22 20.87
N PRO A 467 -15.98 -3.12 20.84
CA PRO A 467 -15.11 -4.30 20.81
C PRO A 467 -15.23 -5.09 22.11
N VAL A 468 -15.21 -6.42 21.99
CA VAL A 468 -15.24 -7.36 23.11
C VAL A 468 -14.03 -8.27 22.98
N TRP A 469 -13.10 -8.17 23.93
CA TRP A 469 -11.85 -8.94 23.94
C TRP A 469 -11.92 -10.12 24.91
N ASN A 470 -12.41 -9.92 26.14
CA ASN A 470 -12.34 -10.91 27.24
C ASN A 470 -10.94 -11.49 27.44
N GLU A 471 -9.94 -10.61 27.40
CA GLU A 471 -8.54 -11.00 27.35
C GLU A 471 -7.83 -10.77 28.67
N LYS A 472 -7.19 -11.82 29.19
CA LYS A 472 -6.51 -11.81 30.50
C LYS A 472 -5.02 -11.60 30.35
N PHE A 473 -4.47 -10.86 31.31
CA PHE A 473 -3.07 -10.53 31.47
C PHE A 473 -2.66 -10.74 32.92
N PHE A 474 -1.45 -11.23 33.14
CA PHE A 474 -0.98 -11.55 34.48
C PHE A 474 0.37 -10.87 34.73
N PHE A 475 0.43 -10.11 35.83
CA PHE A 475 1.60 -9.33 36.22
C PHE A 475 2.02 -9.70 37.64
N LYS A 476 3.33 -9.84 37.87
CA LYS A 476 3.90 -10.01 39.20
C LYS A 476 4.70 -8.79 39.60
N ASN A 477 4.84 -8.62 40.91
CA ASN A 477 5.63 -7.57 41.52
C ASN A 477 5.18 -6.15 41.15
N VAL A 478 3.88 -5.94 40.96
CA VAL A 478 3.31 -4.60 40.71
C VAL A 478 3.32 -3.82 42.02
N ARG A 479 3.82 -2.59 42.04
CA ARG A 479 3.80 -1.80 43.28
C ARG A 479 2.35 -1.37 43.58
N PRO A 480 1.93 -1.37 44.84
CA PRO A 480 0.77 -0.60 45.24
C PRO A 480 0.92 0.84 44.74
N ASP A 481 -0.17 1.40 44.23
CA ASP A 481 -0.22 2.74 43.66
C ASP A 481 0.50 2.96 42.31
N SER A 482 1.03 1.91 41.67
CA SER A 482 1.53 1.99 40.29
C SER A 482 0.45 2.53 39.34
N LEU A 483 0.85 3.43 38.44
CA LEU A 483 -0.05 4.01 37.45
C LEU A 483 -0.18 3.05 36.26
N CYS A 484 -1.39 2.55 36.03
CA CYS A 484 -1.74 1.74 34.89
C CYS A 484 -2.51 2.60 33.87
N LYS A 485 -1.96 2.76 32.68
CA LYS A 485 -2.65 3.42 31.57
C LYS A 485 -3.07 2.42 30.53
N LEU A 486 -4.22 2.67 29.92
CA LEU A 486 -4.74 1.93 28.79
C LEU A 486 -4.90 2.91 27.63
N TYR A 487 -4.23 2.63 26.53
CA TYR A 487 -4.39 3.35 25.27
C TYR A 487 -5.24 2.51 24.34
N LEU A 488 -6.23 3.09 23.69
CA LEU A 488 -6.99 2.42 22.63
C LEU A 488 -6.56 2.99 21.27
N PHE A 489 -6.35 2.10 20.32
CA PHE A 489 -5.92 2.43 18.97
C PHE A 489 -6.82 1.73 17.95
N ASP A 490 -6.99 2.38 16.79
CA ASP A 490 -7.57 1.81 15.59
C ASP A 490 -6.49 1.09 14.80
N LYS A 491 -6.76 -0.13 14.34
CA LYS A 491 -5.73 -0.93 13.68
C LYS A 491 -5.72 -0.65 12.18
N ASP A 492 -4.68 0.05 11.74
CA ASP A 492 -4.50 0.42 10.34
C ASP A 492 -3.33 -0.28 9.66
N VAL A 493 -3.32 -0.24 8.33
CA VAL A 493 -2.25 -0.82 7.49
C VAL A 493 -0.92 -0.07 7.68
N ASN A 494 -0.98 1.22 8.00
CA ASN A 494 0.21 2.08 8.03
C ASN A 494 0.56 2.55 9.45
N ALA A 495 -0.34 3.31 10.08
CA ALA A 495 -0.15 3.89 11.40
C ALA A 495 -1.49 3.90 12.12
N ASP A 496 -1.50 3.31 13.30
CA ASP A 496 -2.71 3.08 14.09
C ASP A 496 -3.22 4.40 14.69
N ASP A 497 -4.48 4.78 14.42
CA ASP A 497 -5.06 6.02 14.91
C ASP A 497 -5.46 5.93 16.40
N GLU A 498 -5.22 6.98 17.18
CA GLU A 498 -5.55 6.98 18.61
C GLU A 498 -7.07 7.14 18.84
N LEU A 499 -7.68 6.15 19.50
CA LEU A 499 -9.10 6.16 19.89
C LEU A 499 -9.32 6.77 21.29
N GLY A 500 -8.24 6.97 22.03
CA GLY A 500 -8.18 7.66 23.31
C GLY A 500 -7.54 6.80 24.40
N GLU A 501 -7.40 7.39 25.57
CA GLU A 501 -6.71 6.78 26.71
C GLU A 501 -7.57 6.80 27.97
N THR A 502 -7.23 5.92 28.92
CA THR A 502 -7.70 5.98 30.30
C THR A 502 -6.59 5.54 31.25
N GLN A 503 -6.75 5.85 32.53
CA GLN A 503 -5.77 5.47 33.54
C GLN A 503 -6.44 5.10 34.86
N PHE A 504 -5.79 4.19 35.58
CA PHE A 504 -6.18 3.74 36.91
C PHE A 504 -4.94 3.41 37.74
N THR A 505 -5.14 3.23 39.04
CA THR A 505 -4.06 2.96 39.99
C THR A 505 -4.17 1.53 40.50
N ALA A 506 -3.05 0.81 40.57
CA ALA A 506 -3.01 -0.54 41.10
C ALA A 506 -3.36 -0.56 42.59
N ALA A 507 -4.38 -1.33 42.95
CA ALA A 507 -4.91 -1.44 44.31
C ALA A 507 -4.96 -2.91 44.75
N ASN A 508 -4.84 -3.18 46.04
CA ASN A 508 -5.16 -4.51 46.59
C ASN A 508 -6.69 -4.72 46.58
N THR A 509 -7.13 -5.88 46.11
CA THR A 509 -8.55 -6.29 46.07
C THR A 509 -8.83 -7.45 47.03
N ASP A 510 -7.86 -7.86 47.84
CA ASP A 510 -7.86 -9.12 48.61
C ASP A 510 -8.28 -10.32 47.74
N GLY A 511 -7.89 -10.19 46.46
CA GLY A 511 -8.34 -10.86 45.25
C GLY A 511 -9.77 -11.36 45.21
N ALA A 512 -10.69 -10.52 45.68
CA ALA A 512 -12.01 -10.42 45.08
C ALA A 512 -11.88 -9.87 43.65
N GLU A 513 -12.62 -10.45 42.70
CA GLU A 513 -12.73 -9.90 41.35
C GLU A 513 -13.53 -8.59 41.41
N SER A 514 -12.89 -7.49 41.01
CA SER A 514 -13.51 -6.16 40.96
C SER A 514 -13.67 -5.72 39.50
N THR A 515 -14.89 -5.33 39.11
CA THR A 515 -15.18 -4.85 37.74
C THR A 515 -15.27 -3.33 37.73
N PHE A 516 -14.59 -2.70 36.78
CA PHE A 516 -14.55 -1.25 36.61
C PHE A 516 -14.98 -0.86 35.20
N GLU A 517 -15.76 0.22 35.10
CA GLU A 517 -16.07 0.88 33.83
C GLU A 517 -15.38 2.24 33.83
N LEU A 518 -14.31 2.35 33.05
CA LEU A 518 -13.45 3.52 32.98
C LEU A 518 -13.81 4.37 31.76
N ALA A 519 -13.88 5.68 31.94
CA ALA A 519 -14.10 6.60 30.83
C ALA A 519 -12.82 6.74 29.99
N ILE A 520 -12.96 6.64 28.67
CA ILE A 520 -11.90 6.90 27.71
C ILE A 520 -11.96 8.38 27.33
N SER A 521 -10.80 9.03 27.27
CA SER A 521 -10.66 10.40 26.80
C SER A 521 -9.68 10.49 25.64
N LEU A 522 -10.07 11.19 24.57
CA LEU A 522 -9.17 11.60 23.49
C LEU A 522 -9.14 13.13 23.46
N ASN A 523 -7.95 13.74 23.51
CA ASN A 523 -7.78 15.19 23.46
C ASN A 523 -8.67 15.95 24.48
N GLY A 524 -8.83 15.38 25.68
CA GLY A 524 -9.66 15.92 26.76
C GLY A 524 -11.17 15.80 26.57
N ARG A 525 -11.65 15.18 25.47
CA ARG A 525 -13.07 14.89 25.23
C ARG A 525 -13.39 13.45 25.56
N ARG A 526 -14.62 13.18 26.02
CA ARG A 526 -15.09 11.81 26.25
C ARG A 526 -15.14 11.07 24.92
N ALA A 527 -14.40 9.97 24.84
CA ALA A 527 -14.19 9.18 23.62
C ALA A 527 -14.60 7.70 23.77
N GLY A 528 -15.37 7.38 24.81
CA GLY A 528 -15.94 6.04 25.04
C GLY A 528 -15.83 5.60 26.50
N THR A 529 -16.07 4.31 26.73
CA THR A 529 -15.86 3.63 28.03
C THR A 529 -15.23 2.27 27.81
N ILE A 530 -14.30 1.86 28.67
CA ILE A 530 -13.70 0.51 28.69
C ILE A 530 -14.04 -0.20 29.99
N VAL A 531 -14.39 -1.48 29.90
CA VAL A 531 -14.68 -2.35 31.03
C VAL A 531 -13.49 -3.25 31.29
N VAL A 532 -12.98 -3.21 32.51
CA VAL A 532 -11.88 -4.04 32.97
C VAL A 532 -12.26 -4.78 34.24
N LYS A 533 -11.71 -5.99 34.42
CA LYS A 533 -11.77 -6.69 35.70
C LYS A 533 -10.38 -6.82 36.27
N VAL A 534 -10.24 -6.55 37.56
CA VAL A 534 -8.96 -6.63 38.27
C VAL A 534 -9.12 -7.53 39.46
N LYS A 535 -8.14 -8.41 39.64
CA LYS A 535 -7.97 -9.24 40.82
C LYS A 535 -6.51 -9.15 41.23
N SER A 536 -6.25 -8.85 42.48
CA SER A 536 -4.91 -8.58 43.00
C SER A 536 -4.77 -9.07 44.43
N PHE A 537 -3.62 -9.64 44.75
CA PHE A 537 -3.30 -10.06 46.12
C PHE A 537 -1.88 -9.60 46.49
N PRO A 538 -1.64 -9.23 47.75
CA PRO A 538 -0.31 -8.91 48.22
C PRO A 538 0.55 -10.16 48.32
N VAL A 539 1.80 -10.05 47.90
CA VAL A 539 2.81 -11.08 47.97
C VAL A 539 4.07 -10.49 48.60
N GLU A 540 4.73 -11.27 49.45
CA GLU A 540 6.07 -10.90 49.93
C GLU A 540 7.05 -10.96 48.75
N PRO A 541 7.83 -9.89 48.50
CA PRO A 541 8.72 -9.84 47.35
C PRO A 541 9.77 -10.96 47.43
N MET A 542 9.81 -11.84 46.42
CA MET A 542 10.94 -12.75 46.24
C MET A 542 12.22 -11.95 45.94
N ARG A 543 13.39 -12.51 46.31
CA ARG A 543 14.69 -11.86 46.04
C ARG A 543 14.83 -11.56 44.53
N ARG A 544 15.11 -10.28 44.23
CA ARG A 544 15.03 -9.56 42.91
C ARG A 544 13.61 -9.12 42.56
N VAL A 545 13.33 -7.85 42.85
CA VAL A 545 12.03 -7.17 42.64
C VAL A 545 11.98 -6.58 41.23
N LEU A 546 11.81 -7.42 40.21
CA LEU A 546 11.53 -6.93 38.85
C LEU A 546 10.06 -7.21 38.53
N PHE A 547 9.36 -6.19 38.02
CA PHE A 547 8.05 -6.35 37.39
C PHE A 547 8.14 -7.45 36.34
N HIS A 548 7.17 -8.35 36.28
CA HIS A 548 7.23 -9.47 35.36
C HIS A 548 5.85 -9.85 34.83
N GLU A 549 5.69 -9.79 33.50
CA GLU A 549 4.51 -10.33 32.82
C GLU A 549 4.66 -11.85 32.64
N TYR A 550 3.57 -12.59 32.87
CA TYR A 550 3.53 -14.04 32.73
C TYR A 550 2.18 -14.52 32.20
N GLY A 551 2.09 -15.82 31.87
CA GLY A 551 0.86 -16.44 31.37
C GLY A 551 0.96 -16.80 29.89
N PRO A 552 -0.19 -16.98 29.22
CA PRO A 552 -0.20 -17.41 27.82
C PRO A 552 0.47 -16.39 26.90
N VAL A 553 1.41 -16.85 26.08
CA VAL A 553 2.09 -16.03 25.07
C VAL A 553 1.19 -15.85 23.87
N ARG A 554 0.97 -14.62 23.43
CA ARG A 554 0.05 -14.33 22.34
C ARG A 554 0.73 -14.39 21.00
N TYR A 555 -0.04 -14.74 19.98
CA TYR A 555 0.46 -14.77 18.61
C TYR A 555 -0.57 -14.27 17.60
N SER A 556 -0.04 -13.82 16.47
CA SER A 556 -0.77 -13.68 15.22
C SER A 556 -0.03 -14.43 14.11
N VAL A 557 -0.77 -15.22 13.34
CA VAL A 557 -0.29 -15.89 12.14
C VAL A 557 -0.93 -15.22 10.95
N HIS A 558 -0.10 -14.69 10.07
CA HIS A 558 -0.51 -13.97 8.89
C HIS A 558 -0.32 -14.86 7.67
N SER A 559 -1.42 -15.07 6.95
CA SER A 559 -1.42 -15.72 5.64
C SER A 559 -1.54 -14.62 4.59
N SER A 560 -0.67 -14.62 3.58
CA SER A 560 -0.74 -13.55 2.59
C SER A 560 -2.01 -13.72 1.72
N VAL A 561 -2.74 -12.62 1.54
CA VAL A 561 -3.88 -12.53 0.60
C VAL A 561 -3.44 -12.95 -0.81
N THR A 562 -2.19 -12.63 -1.16
CA THR A 562 -1.54 -13.01 -2.42
C THR A 562 -1.28 -14.52 -2.54
N ALA A 563 -0.96 -15.24 -1.47
CA ALA A 563 -0.77 -16.70 -1.53
C ALA A 563 -2.09 -17.43 -1.82
N GLY A 564 -3.21 -16.99 -1.27
CA GLY A 564 -4.54 -17.55 -1.60
C GLY A 564 -4.99 -17.29 -3.04
N LEU A 565 -4.54 -16.18 -3.65
CA LEU A 565 -4.87 -15.81 -5.04
C LEU A 565 -3.87 -16.36 -6.08
N MET A 566 -2.59 -16.47 -5.75
CA MET A 566 -1.53 -16.95 -6.67
C MET A 566 -1.35 -18.47 -6.61
N THR A 567 -1.69 -19.13 -5.50
CA THR A 567 -1.80 -20.59 -5.47
C THR A 567 -3.19 -20.99 -5.96
N MET A 568 -3.41 -20.96 -7.28
CA MET A 568 -4.50 -21.73 -7.90
C MET A 568 -4.29 -23.27 -7.76
N SER A 569 -3.53 -23.71 -6.75
CA SER A 569 -3.32 -25.11 -6.40
C SER A 569 -3.58 -25.32 -4.89
N THR A 570 -4.58 -26.15 -4.63
CA THR A 570 -5.29 -26.38 -3.37
C THR A 570 -4.53 -27.32 -2.41
N SER A 571 -3.25 -27.08 -2.12
CA SER A 571 -2.49 -27.92 -1.16
C SER A 571 -2.22 -27.21 0.17
N ASN A 572 -2.45 -27.91 1.29
CA ASN A 572 -2.15 -27.38 2.63
C ASN A 572 -0.67 -27.01 2.80
N GLU A 573 0.23 -27.67 2.08
CA GLU A 573 1.68 -27.48 2.19
C GLU A 573 2.14 -26.12 1.67
N ALA A 574 1.61 -25.68 0.51
CA ALA A 574 1.91 -24.36 -0.05
C ALA A 574 1.37 -23.22 0.83
N ARG A 575 0.22 -23.47 1.49
CA ARG A 575 -0.34 -22.53 2.47
C ARG A 575 0.55 -22.40 3.70
N ILE A 576 1.05 -23.52 4.24
CA ILE A 576 1.94 -23.54 5.41
C ILE A 576 3.26 -22.80 5.12
N GLU A 577 3.83 -23.00 3.93
CA GLU A 577 5.07 -22.35 3.49
C GLU A 577 4.95 -20.81 3.38
N SER A 578 3.72 -20.29 3.24
CA SER A 578 3.42 -18.84 3.10
C SER A 578 3.12 -18.11 4.42
N LEU A 579 3.20 -18.80 5.57
CA LEU A 579 2.84 -18.21 6.86
C LEU A 579 3.97 -17.34 7.44
N ALA A 580 3.59 -16.15 7.91
CA ALA A 580 4.41 -15.31 8.77
C ALA A 580 3.84 -15.29 10.18
N TYR A 581 4.71 -15.34 11.19
CA TYR A 581 4.33 -15.45 12.59
C TYR A 581 4.84 -14.22 13.34
N HIS A 582 3.99 -13.68 14.22
CA HIS A 582 4.36 -12.66 15.19
C HIS A 582 3.94 -13.15 16.58
N ILE A 583 4.93 -13.32 17.46
CA ILE A 583 4.77 -13.79 18.84
C ILE A 583 5.08 -12.62 19.79
N GLN A 584 4.18 -12.35 20.73
CA GLN A 584 4.35 -11.30 21.73
C GLN A 584 5.11 -11.86 22.93
N LEU A 585 6.44 -11.80 22.88
CA LEU A 585 7.27 -12.27 24.00
C LEU A 585 7.20 -11.29 25.17
N HIS A 586 6.94 -11.81 26.36
CA HIS A 586 6.98 -11.08 27.61
C HIS A 586 8.42 -10.75 28.01
N ASN A 587 8.59 -9.60 28.66
CA ASN A 587 9.82 -9.18 29.36
C ASN A 587 11.06 -9.02 28.47
N ILE A 588 10.91 -8.81 27.16
CA ILE A 588 12.03 -8.62 26.21
C ILE A 588 13.13 -7.69 26.75
N PRO A 589 12.83 -6.46 27.27
CA PRO A 589 13.89 -5.54 27.70
C PRO A 589 14.72 -6.03 28.89
N GLN A 590 14.24 -7.01 29.66
CA GLN A 590 14.97 -7.57 30.81
C GLN A 590 16.04 -8.56 30.38
N PHE A 591 15.80 -9.26 29.28
CA PHE A 591 16.71 -10.27 28.75
C PHE A 591 17.59 -9.71 27.64
N LEU A 592 17.01 -8.92 26.73
CA LEU A 592 17.70 -8.30 25.60
C LEU A 592 17.60 -6.78 25.71
N PRO A 593 18.44 -6.12 26.54
CA PRO A 593 18.39 -4.67 26.74
C PRO A 593 19.10 -3.87 25.62
N THR A 594 19.93 -4.54 24.83
CA THR A 594 20.81 -3.91 23.83
C THR A 594 20.25 -4.14 22.43
N GLU A 595 20.23 -3.09 21.61
CA GLU A 595 19.94 -3.20 20.19
C GLU A 595 21.25 -3.37 19.39
N HIS A 596 21.19 -4.18 18.34
CA HIS A 596 22.28 -4.42 17.40
C HIS A 596 21.94 -3.79 16.05
N GLU A 597 22.82 -2.94 15.56
CA GLU A 597 22.69 -2.32 14.24
C GLU A 597 22.83 -3.35 13.11
N TRP A 598 22.34 -2.98 11.94
CA TRP A 598 22.59 -3.73 10.71
C TRP A 598 24.09 -3.92 10.43
N ASN A 599 24.42 -5.02 9.75
CA ASN A 599 25.76 -5.47 9.44
C ASN A 599 26.40 -4.58 8.36
N LYS A 600 27.31 -3.71 8.80
CA LYS A 600 28.04 -2.77 7.94
C LYS A 600 29.06 -3.43 7.02
N ASP A 601 29.40 -4.70 7.24
CA ASP A 601 30.42 -5.41 6.45
C ASP A 601 29.83 -6.23 5.29
N TYR A 602 28.49 -6.24 5.13
CA TYR A 602 27.82 -7.02 4.09
C TYR A 602 27.36 -6.15 2.90
N PRO A 603 27.97 -6.27 1.71
CA PRO A 603 27.72 -5.37 0.58
C PRO A 603 26.25 -5.29 0.15
N THR A 604 25.52 -6.41 0.17
CA THR A 604 24.09 -6.43 -0.19
C THR A 604 23.24 -5.61 0.79
N ILE A 605 23.59 -5.61 2.08
CA ILE A 605 22.85 -4.87 3.12
C ILE A 605 23.21 -3.38 3.05
N GLN A 606 24.47 -3.04 2.74
CA GLN A 606 24.88 -1.65 2.53
C GLN A 606 24.05 -0.96 1.45
N ARG A 607 23.69 -1.64 0.36
CA ARG A 607 22.83 -1.07 -0.70
C ARG A 607 21.45 -0.60 -0.20
N ILE A 608 21.01 -1.09 0.96
CA ILE A 608 19.67 -0.86 1.52
C ILE A 608 19.69 0.07 2.75
N PHE A 609 20.80 0.10 3.51
CA PHE A 609 20.89 0.92 4.72
C PHE A 609 21.93 2.03 4.65
N SER A 610 22.98 1.88 3.83
CA SER A 610 24.04 2.87 3.80
C SER A 610 23.56 4.13 3.06
N PRO A 611 23.82 5.33 3.62
CA PRO A 611 23.52 6.59 2.96
C PRO A 611 24.40 6.83 1.73
N GLU A 612 25.49 6.06 1.56
CA GLU A 612 26.40 6.15 0.43
C GLU A 612 25.78 5.60 -0.87
N TYR A 613 24.67 4.88 -0.79
CA TYR A 613 23.94 4.35 -1.94
C TYR A 613 22.68 5.17 -2.22
N PRO A 614 22.61 5.92 -3.34
CA PRO A 614 21.46 6.78 -3.64
C PRO A 614 20.10 6.07 -3.71
N GLY A 615 20.07 4.78 -4.06
CA GLY A 615 18.85 3.95 -4.11
C GLY A 615 18.43 3.31 -2.78
N SER A 616 19.24 3.46 -1.73
CA SER A 616 19.01 2.88 -0.40
C SER A 616 17.65 3.26 0.21
N PRO A 617 17.21 4.54 0.20
CA PRO A 617 15.90 4.92 0.72
C PRO A 617 14.73 4.22 0.01
N VAL A 618 14.81 4.06 -1.30
CA VAL A 618 13.75 3.43 -2.12
C VAL A 618 13.67 1.93 -1.83
N LEU A 619 14.81 1.24 -1.82
CA LEU A 619 14.87 -0.19 -1.52
C LEU A 619 14.42 -0.49 -0.08
N ARG A 620 14.82 0.36 0.87
CA ARG A 620 14.41 0.23 2.27
C ARG A 620 12.90 0.43 2.41
N GLN A 621 12.34 1.42 1.72
CA GLN A 621 10.91 1.67 1.73
C GLN A 621 10.11 0.52 1.12
N ALA A 622 10.59 -0.10 0.02
CA ALA A 622 9.95 -1.27 -0.57
C ALA A 622 9.83 -2.42 0.45
N ILE A 623 10.88 -2.67 1.24
CA ILE A 623 10.87 -3.71 2.28
C ILE A 623 9.94 -3.33 3.44
N MET A 624 9.89 -2.06 3.83
CA MET A 624 8.92 -1.58 4.83
C MET A 624 7.48 -1.81 4.37
N THR A 625 7.18 -1.53 3.09
CA THR A 625 5.87 -1.82 2.49
C THR A 625 5.57 -3.31 2.48
N GLN A 626 6.53 -4.16 2.09
CA GLN A 626 6.36 -5.61 2.12
C GLN A 626 6.10 -6.14 3.54
N HIS A 627 6.81 -5.61 4.54
CA HIS A 627 6.56 -5.91 5.95
C HIS A 627 5.13 -5.56 6.34
N ALA A 628 4.69 -4.33 6.04
CA ALA A 628 3.34 -3.86 6.35
C ALA A 628 2.28 -4.76 5.72
N VAL A 629 2.42 -5.11 4.44
CA VAL A 629 1.47 -5.98 3.71
C VAL A 629 1.40 -7.39 4.33
N ILE A 630 2.54 -7.97 4.71
CA ILE A 630 2.58 -9.33 5.28
C ILE A 630 1.99 -9.37 6.67
N TYR A 631 2.30 -8.38 7.50
CA TYR A 631 1.79 -8.29 8.86
C TYR A 631 0.51 -7.45 8.97
N THR A 632 -0.17 -7.20 7.83
CA THR A 632 -1.47 -6.53 7.81
C THR A 632 -2.49 -7.41 8.49
N HIS A 633 -3.04 -6.89 9.58
CA HIS A 633 -4.04 -7.55 10.39
C HIS A 633 -5.41 -7.50 9.69
N GLY A 634 -6.09 -8.64 9.59
CA GLY A 634 -7.45 -8.66 9.06
C GLY A 634 -8.23 -9.94 9.40
N PRO A 635 -9.56 -9.90 9.28
CA PRO A 635 -10.44 -10.94 9.80
C PRO A 635 -10.37 -12.28 9.03
N MET A 636 -9.86 -12.28 7.79
CA MET A 636 -9.75 -13.50 6.97
C MET A 636 -8.31 -13.97 6.74
N ASN A 637 -7.32 -13.09 6.92
CA ASN A 637 -5.91 -13.34 6.61
C ASN A 637 -5.04 -13.50 7.87
N THR A 638 -5.53 -13.08 9.04
CA THR A 638 -4.80 -13.20 10.31
C THR A 638 -5.52 -14.12 11.29
N LYS A 639 -4.81 -15.11 11.79
CA LYS A 639 -5.27 -15.98 12.88
C LYS A 639 -4.60 -15.57 14.18
N TYR A 640 -5.40 -15.21 15.17
CA TYR A 640 -4.93 -14.90 16.52
C TYR A 640 -5.07 -16.10 17.44
N GLY A 641 -4.26 -16.14 18.48
CA GLY A 641 -4.41 -17.10 19.56
C GLY A 641 -3.42 -16.85 20.68
N SER A 642 -3.45 -17.76 21.66
CA SER A 642 -2.51 -17.79 22.77
C SER A 642 -1.87 -19.17 22.89
N ILE A 643 -0.68 -19.19 23.48
CA ILE A 643 0.14 -20.38 23.71
C ILE A 643 0.34 -20.48 25.21
N SER A 644 -0.28 -21.50 25.82
CA SER A 644 -0.19 -21.75 27.26
C SER A 644 0.86 -22.81 27.61
N SER A 645 1.41 -23.51 26.61
CA SER A 645 2.42 -24.54 26.81
C SER A 645 3.40 -24.67 25.64
N PRO A 646 4.62 -25.20 25.85
CA PRO A 646 5.57 -25.45 24.76
C PRO A 646 5.01 -26.33 23.63
N ILE A 647 4.16 -27.29 23.97
CA ILE A 647 3.53 -28.21 22.99
C ILE A 647 2.63 -27.43 22.02
N GLU A 648 1.93 -26.40 22.49
CA GLU A 648 1.10 -25.55 21.63
C GLU A 648 1.96 -24.71 20.67
N PHE A 649 3.11 -24.21 21.12
CA PHE A 649 4.06 -23.53 20.24
C PHE A 649 4.55 -24.45 19.12
N PHE A 650 5.01 -25.67 19.45
CA PHE A 650 5.48 -26.60 18.42
C PHE A 650 4.37 -26.97 17.44
N LYS A 651 3.15 -27.24 17.92
CA LYS A 651 1.99 -27.48 17.04
C LYS A 651 1.67 -26.29 16.14
N LEU A 652 1.80 -25.06 16.64
CA LEU A 652 1.56 -23.84 15.86
C LEU A 652 2.48 -23.76 14.65
N ILE A 653 3.75 -24.12 14.81
CA ILE A 653 4.76 -24.14 13.74
C ILE A 653 4.89 -25.51 13.06
N HIS A 654 3.86 -26.35 13.14
CA HIS A 654 3.80 -27.67 12.52
C HIS A 654 4.95 -28.61 12.93
N ASP A 655 5.32 -28.57 14.22
CA ASP A 655 6.42 -29.32 14.83
C ASP A 655 7.77 -29.09 14.14
N GLY A 656 7.93 -27.94 13.48
CA GLY A 656 9.09 -27.58 12.67
C GLY A 656 9.28 -28.47 11.44
N ARG A 657 8.17 -28.97 10.88
CA ARG A 657 8.19 -29.89 9.75
C ARG A 657 7.18 -29.50 8.67
N ARG A 658 7.55 -29.78 7.43
CA ARG A 658 6.71 -29.67 6.24
C ARG A 658 6.91 -30.92 5.38
N GLN A 659 5.83 -31.53 4.89
CA GLN A 659 5.89 -32.84 4.21
C GLN A 659 6.69 -33.93 4.98
N GLY A 660 6.68 -33.87 6.33
CA GLY A 660 7.42 -34.78 7.20
C GLY A 660 8.93 -34.52 7.31
N LYS A 661 9.49 -33.59 6.51
CA LYS A 661 10.89 -33.15 6.55
C LYS A 661 11.08 -31.96 7.50
N PRO A 662 12.24 -31.80 8.14
CA PRO A 662 12.55 -30.63 8.95
C PRO A 662 12.61 -29.36 8.09
N VAL A 663 12.20 -28.24 8.67
CA VAL A 663 12.35 -26.91 8.06
C VAL A 663 13.16 -26.00 8.97
N LEU A 664 13.73 -24.96 8.38
CA LEU A 664 14.45 -23.90 9.08
C LEU A 664 13.57 -22.65 9.07
N PHE A 665 13.62 -21.85 10.12
CA PHE A 665 12.89 -20.58 10.22
C PHE A 665 13.86 -19.42 10.32
N THR A 666 13.59 -18.34 9.59
CA THR A 666 14.31 -17.08 9.72
C THR A 666 13.58 -16.20 10.71
N TYR A 667 14.27 -15.57 11.67
CA TYR A 667 13.61 -14.77 12.70
C TYR A 667 14.30 -13.45 13.03
N VAL A 668 13.51 -12.53 13.57
CA VAL A 668 13.94 -11.27 14.19
C VAL A 668 13.17 -11.03 15.48
N ILE A 669 13.86 -10.56 16.51
CA ILE A 669 13.27 -10.05 17.75
C ILE A 669 13.44 -8.54 17.79
N THR A 670 12.32 -7.83 17.92
CA THR A 670 12.27 -6.39 18.15
C THR A 670 11.65 -6.12 19.51
N LYS A 671 11.53 -4.85 19.90
CA LYS A 671 10.79 -4.46 21.12
C LYS A 671 9.32 -4.88 21.08
N ASN A 672 8.77 -5.12 19.89
CA ASN A 672 7.36 -5.42 19.66
C ASN A 672 7.08 -6.93 19.56
N GLY A 673 8.10 -7.78 19.67
CA GLY A 673 7.92 -9.24 19.65
C GLY A 673 8.91 -9.98 18.77
N TRP A 674 8.60 -11.25 18.56
CA TRP A 674 9.37 -12.21 17.78
C TRP A 674 8.65 -12.51 16.45
N TYR A 675 9.29 -12.14 15.36
CA TYR A 675 8.78 -12.24 14.00
C TYR A 675 9.55 -13.31 13.24
N PHE A 676 8.87 -14.22 12.55
CA PHE A 676 9.55 -15.27 11.79
C PHE A 676 8.70 -15.89 10.68
N SER A 677 9.36 -16.54 9.72
CA SER A 677 8.75 -17.41 8.71
C SER A 677 9.74 -18.50 8.25
N GLU A 678 9.27 -19.48 7.47
CA GLU A 678 10.10 -20.58 6.96
C GLU A 678 11.22 -20.05 6.02
N THR A 679 12.47 -20.44 6.29
CA THR A 679 13.65 -20.18 5.45
C THR A 679 13.53 -20.93 4.12
N GLY A 680 13.89 -20.28 3.02
CA GLY A 680 13.78 -20.89 1.68
C GLY A 680 12.36 -21.01 1.10
N ALA A 681 11.31 -20.66 1.86
CA ALA A 681 9.93 -20.63 1.38
C ALA A 681 9.79 -19.88 0.03
N ALA A 682 9.18 -20.52 -0.96
CA ALA A 682 9.06 -20.02 -2.34
C ALA A 682 8.43 -18.62 -2.40
N PHE A 683 7.45 -18.33 -1.52
CA PHE A 683 6.81 -17.00 -1.42
C PHE A 683 7.78 -15.88 -1.00
N PHE A 684 8.73 -16.19 -0.11
CA PHE A 684 9.69 -15.23 0.43
C PHE A 684 11.06 -15.29 -0.27
N LYS A 685 11.20 -16.11 -1.32
CA LYS A 685 12.47 -16.37 -2.00
C LYS A 685 12.98 -15.17 -2.78
N ASP A 686 12.06 -14.35 -3.29
CA ASP A 686 12.38 -13.18 -4.11
C ASP A 686 12.42 -11.88 -3.28
N MET A 687 12.38 -11.97 -1.95
CA MET A 687 12.51 -10.83 -1.05
C MET A 687 13.99 -10.55 -0.73
N LEU A 688 14.37 -9.27 -0.80
CA LEU A 688 15.76 -8.78 -0.69
C LEU A 688 16.51 -9.29 0.57
N SER A 689 15.81 -9.47 1.69
CA SER A 689 16.26 -10.22 2.87
C SER A 689 15.08 -10.49 3.81
N LYS A 690 14.92 -11.73 4.27
CA LYS A 690 13.84 -12.11 5.22
C LYS A 690 14.01 -11.50 6.60
N HIS A 691 15.25 -11.34 7.09
CA HIS A 691 15.50 -10.61 8.33
C HIS A 691 15.04 -9.16 8.21
N MET A 692 15.30 -8.52 7.07
CA MET A 692 14.86 -7.15 6.82
C MET A 692 13.34 -7.06 6.68
N LEU A 693 12.74 -8.03 6.02
CA LEU A 693 11.29 -8.13 5.94
C LEU A 693 10.67 -8.22 7.33
N HIS A 694 11.17 -9.10 8.20
CA HIS A 694 10.61 -9.28 9.55
C HIS A 694 10.86 -8.09 10.47
N SER A 695 11.95 -7.35 10.28
CA SER A 695 12.25 -6.15 11.05
C SER A 695 11.58 -4.88 10.52
N GLY A 696 10.91 -4.92 9.36
CA GLY A 696 10.45 -3.71 8.68
C GLY A 696 11.61 -2.82 8.27
N ALA A 697 12.73 -3.43 7.87
CA ALA A 697 14.00 -2.79 7.60
C ALA A 697 14.46 -1.82 8.70
N ALA A 698 14.24 -2.17 9.97
CA ALA A 698 14.75 -1.38 11.09
C ALA A 698 16.28 -1.26 11.04
N PHE A 699 16.83 -0.09 11.40
CA PHE A 699 18.28 0.13 11.44
C PHE A 699 18.96 -0.72 12.52
N SER A 700 18.19 -1.15 13.52
CA SER A 700 18.63 -1.99 14.60
C SER A 700 17.51 -2.94 15.03
N VAL A 701 17.89 -4.08 15.60
CA VAL A 701 16.98 -5.08 16.19
C VAL A 701 17.57 -5.58 17.50
N LEU A 702 16.77 -6.22 18.35
CA LEU A 702 17.28 -6.79 19.60
C LEU A 702 17.99 -8.12 19.37
N TYR A 703 17.51 -8.93 18.43
CA TYR A 703 18.21 -10.15 18.00
C TYR A 703 17.70 -10.65 16.65
N ALA A 704 18.47 -11.49 15.98
CA ALA A 704 18.11 -12.07 14.69
C ALA A 704 18.96 -13.32 14.39
N GLY A 705 18.38 -14.27 13.66
CA GLY A 705 19.08 -15.49 13.26
C GLY A 705 18.15 -16.47 12.58
N GLU A 706 18.44 -17.75 12.75
CA GLU A 706 17.60 -18.86 12.31
C GLU A 706 17.29 -19.82 13.48
N PHE A 707 16.23 -20.60 13.35
CA PHE A 707 15.91 -21.66 14.32
C PHE A 707 15.25 -22.85 13.66
N ARG A 708 15.28 -23.99 14.37
CA ARG A 708 14.67 -25.25 13.95
C ARG A 708 14.19 -26.06 15.16
N VAL A 709 13.39 -27.08 14.88
CA VAL A 709 12.93 -28.02 15.89
C VAL A 709 13.62 -29.37 15.70
N ASP A 710 14.32 -29.82 16.74
CA ASP A 710 14.89 -31.15 16.78
C ASP A 710 13.91 -32.10 17.48
N ASN A 711 13.28 -32.96 16.69
CA ASN A 711 12.46 -34.05 17.19
C ASN A 711 13.30 -35.33 17.24
N TYR A 712 13.82 -35.68 18.42
CA TYR A 712 14.36 -37.02 18.62
C TYR A 712 13.22 -38.03 18.54
N LEU A 713 13.45 -39.17 17.86
CA LEU A 713 12.45 -40.22 17.59
C LEU A 713 11.68 -40.76 18.83
N PHE A 714 12.09 -40.40 20.05
CA PHE A 714 11.42 -40.73 21.33
C PHE A 714 11.57 -39.64 22.41
N GLY A 715 11.96 -38.42 22.07
CA GLY A 715 12.25 -37.33 23.03
C GLY A 715 11.25 -36.18 22.96
N GLU A 716 11.21 -35.36 24.00
CA GLU A 716 10.49 -34.08 23.96
C GLU A 716 11.11 -33.16 22.89
N PRO A 717 10.29 -32.40 22.13
CA PRO A 717 10.77 -31.51 21.09
C PRO A 717 11.72 -30.45 21.69
N LYS A 718 12.86 -30.25 21.02
CA LYS A 718 13.87 -29.26 21.40
C LYS A 718 13.90 -28.13 20.38
N LEU A 719 13.82 -26.89 20.85
CA LEU A 719 14.08 -25.72 20.01
C LEU A 719 15.58 -25.46 19.94
N VAL A 720 16.14 -25.40 18.75
CA VAL A 720 17.52 -24.94 18.53
C VAL A 720 17.48 -23.63 17.78
N ILE A 721 18.06 -22.60 18.36
CA ILE A 721 18.03 -21.22 17.89
C ILE A 721 19.44 -20.66 17.82
N ASP A 722 19.72 -19.81 16.84
CA ASP A 722 21.05 -19.27 16.62
C ASP A 722 21.08 -17.77 16.34
N ASN A 723 22.28 -17.24 16.13
CA ASN A 723 22.55 -15.86 15.74
C ASN A 723 22.96 -15.73 14.26
N ASP A 724 22.60 -16.68 13.40
CA ASP A 724 22.97 -16.68 11.98
C ASP A 724 22.10 -15.72 11.17
N SER A 725 22.46 -14.44 11.25
CA SER A 725 21.82 -13.37 10.49
C SER A 725 22.88 -12.58 9.73
N GLY A 726 22.89 -12.68 8.40
CA GLY A 726 23.71 -11.81 7.54
C GLY A 726 23.34 -10.33 7.66
N THR A 727 22.07 -10.01 8.00
CA THR A 727 21.56 -8.64 8.08
C THR A 727 21.95 -7.90 9.36
N TYR A 728 21.79 -8.48 10.55
CA TYR A 728 22.05 -7.83 11.84
C TYR A 728 23.21 -8.40 12.64
N ALA A 729 23.65 -9.62 12.32
CA ALA A 729 24.81 -10.29 12.89
C ALA A 729 25.01 -10.12 14.43
N PRO A 730 24.01 -10.44 15.27
CA PRO A 730 24.13 -10.21 16.71
C PRO A 730 25.22 -11.09 17.37
N PRO A 731 25.82 -10.60 18.47
CA PRO A 731 26.96 -11.24 19.13
C PRO A 731 26.59 -12.56 19.81
N LYS A 732 27.57 -13.45 19.94
CA LYS A 732 27.40 -14.77 20.57
C LYS A 732 27.24 -14.67 22.09
N GLU A 733 27.75 -13.60 22.68
CA GLU A 733 27.72 -13.29 24.11
C GLU A 733 26.28 -13.18 24.64
N ASP A 734 25.33 -12.91 23.73
CA ASP A 734 23.93 -12.67 24.05
C ASP A 734 23.05 -13.93 23.88
N LEU A 735 23.59 -15.02 23.32
CA LEU A 735 22.89 -16.32 23.16
C LEU A 735 22.33 -16.87 24.49
N PRO A 736 23.03 -16.78 25.65
CA PRO A 736 22.45 -17.20 26.92
C PRO A 736 21.23 -16.37 27.33
N GLN A 737 21.18 -15.09 26.97
CA GLN A 737 20.04 -14.22 27.29
C GLN A 737 18.87 -14.49 26.34
N LEU A 738 19.14 -14.73 25.05
CA LEU A 738 18.14 -15.20 24.09
C LEU A 738 17.50 -16.50 24.59
N LYS A 739 18.31 -17.47 25.01
CA LYS A 739 17.83 -18.73 25.58
C LYS A 739 16.90 -18.48 26.77
N ALA A 740 17.35 -17.65 27.72
CA ALA A 740 16.56 -17.33 28.91
C ALA A 740 15.24 -16.61 28.57
N LEU A 741 15.22 -15.73 27.56
CA LEU A 741 14.00 -15.08 27.07
C LEU A 741 12.97 -16.08 26.55
N ILE A 742 13.41 -17.07 25.75
CA ILE A 742 12.51 -18.10 25.22
C ILE A 742 12.01 -19.01 26.35
N GLU A 743 12.89 -19.47 27.25
CA GLU A 743 12.51 -20.30 28.40
C GLU A 743 11.55 -19.58 29.36
N ASN A 744 11.69 -18.26 29.49
CA ASN A 744 10.77 -17.43 30.27
C ASN A 744 9.35 -17.44 29.70
N ASN A 745 9.25 -17.36 28.37
CA ASN A 745 7.98 -17.29 27.66
C ASN A 745 7.34 -18.67 27.47
N PHE A 746 8.14 -19.73 27.41
CA PHE A 746 7.68 -21.10 27.29
C PHE A 746 8.25 -21.98 28.40
N PRO A 747 7.73 -21.86 29.65
CA PRO A 747 8.22 -22.65 30.77
C PRO A 747 8.19 -24.16 30.48
N GLY A 748 9.33 -24.83 30.69
CA GLY A 748 9.50 -26.25 30.41
C GLY A 748 9.89 -26.58 28.96
N MET A 749 10.04 -25.59 28.07
CA MET A 749 10.61 -25.82 26.74
C MET A 749 12.11 -26.11 26.85
N THR A 750 12.57 -27.16 26.16
CA THR A 750 14.01 -27.41 26.03
C THR A 750 14.57 -26.52 24.91
N VAL A 751 15.43 -25.56 25.27
CA VAL A 751 16.04 -24.62 24.32
C VAL A 751 17.56 -24.79 24.29
N GLU A 752 18.12 -24.83 23.09
CA GLU A 752 19.56 -24.78 22.85
C GLU A 752 19.88 -23.59 21.95
N ALA A 753 20.74 -22.69 22.44
CA ALA A 753 21.20 -21.54 21.69
C ALA A 753 22.63 -21.79 21.21
N LEU A 754 22.85 -21.78 19.90
CA LEU A 754 24.13 -22.10 19.28
C LEU A 754 24.66 -20.91 18.48
N ASP A 755 25.98 -20.77 18.43
CA ASP A 755 26.62 -19.73 17.63
C ASP A 755 26.73 -20.16 16.17
N ARG A 756 26.58 -19.20 15.24
CA ARG A 756 26.67 -19.41 13.79
C ARG A 756 27.96 -20.08 13.32
N GLU A 757 29.05 -20.00 14.09
CA GLU A 757 30.32 -20.66 13.79
C GLU A 757 30.38 -22.12 14.26
N ASN A 758 29.32 -22.63 14.91
CA ASN A 758 29.25 -24.02 15.36
C ASN A 758 29.20 -24.99 14.16
N GLU A 759 30.21 -25.86 14.06
CA GLU A 759 30.38 -26.78 12.92
C GLU A 759 29.19 -27.76 12.75
N ASP A 760 28.69 -28.31 13.86
CA ASP A 760 27.58 -29.27 13.84
C ASP A 760 26.27 -28.60 13.38
N GLN A 761 26.05 -27.36 13.81
CA GLN A 761 24.91 -26.55 13.38
C GLN A 761 24.99 -26.22 11.89
N GLN A 762 26.14 -25.76 11.39
CA GLN A 762 26.33 -25.45 9.96
C GLN A 762 26.09 -26.68 9.09
N LYS A 763 26.58 -27.85 9.53
CA LYS A 763 26.33 -29.12 8.86
C LYS A 763 24.84 -29.46 8.83
N THR A 764 24.16 -29.38 9.97
CA THR A 764 22.72 -29.67 10.07
C THR A 764 21.89 -28.70 9.22
N ARG A 765 22.23 -27.40 9.24
CA ARG A 765 21.61 -26.37 8.40
C ARG A 765 21.72 -26.72 6.92
N LYS A 766 22.91 -27.11 6.47
CA LYS A 766 23.15 -27.53 5.08
C LYS A 766 22.35 -28.76 4.70
N GLU A 767 22.29 -29.78 5.56
CA GLU A 767 21.50 -30.99 5.35
C GLU A 767 19.99 -30.69 5.22
N ILE A 768 19.47 -29.79 6.04
CA ILE A 768 18.06 -29.34 5.95
C ILE A 768 17.83 -28.65 4.60
N LEU A 769 18.66 -27.69 4.20
CA LEU A 769 18.51 -26.97 2.94
C LEU A 769 18.64 -27.89 1.71
N GLU A 770 19.58 -28.83 1.73
CA GLU A 770 19.74 -29.85 0.68
C GLU A 770 18.53 -30.78 0.56
N SER A 771 17.74 -30.97 1.62
CA SER A 771 16.52 -31.79 1.55
C SER A 771 15.36 -31.12 0.79
N TRP A 772 15.50 -29.82 0.49
CA TRP A 772 14.52 -28.96 -0.18
C TRP A 772 14.99 -28.44 -1.55
N MET A 773 16.24 -28.71 -1.94
CA MET A 773 16.75 -28.55 -3.31
C MET A 773 16.39 -29.78 -4.14
#